data_AF-A0A8B3MAE1-F1
#
_entry.id   AF-A0A8B3MAE1-F1
#
_cell.length_a   1.000
_cell.length_b   1.000
_cell.length_c   1.000
_cell.angle_alpha   90.00
_cell.angle_beta   90.00
_cell.angle_gamma   90.00
#
_symmetry.space_group_name_H-M   'P 1'
#
loop_
_entity.id
_entity.type
_entity.pdbx_description
1 polymer ?
#
loop_
_entity_poly.entity_id
_entity_poly.type
_entity_poly.pdbx_seq_one_letter_code
_entity_poly.pdbx_strand_id
1 'polypeptide(L)'
;MTVEFNKDELLAHFDEHWYLQTYQDVSQTGLPAKEHFKRYGSLLGRKPCADWLTTSVSSPAASAVHLPWITLNQLSVDPDRLHGWKSEGNDPYFILDLKHLPHTEKGWYQFNLALDCSGKQGLAKFYLDTGKGFNEFETVTLPYKKAVTASRLFYLESPLVALRFDPLEQEDTFSVSQFEITAISDTQIEPALLARIQQEHQSYRDMDLTMMKDSIAAESGNLSMDRLVALYNETFSFTLPSVDYEEWIETVETPSLPDLAEVSAIIAAMAKPPVISVVMPVYNPAEIYLRACLDSVIAQSYPHWELCIADDKSPKEHVQRVLREYEAKDPRIQVVYRQQNGHISAASNSALEIAKGDFVALLDHDDALPEHALLFMAQAICAQPETQILYSDEDKLNGRGERFDPHFKSNWNPDLFFSQNYVSHLGVYRRTLLQQIGGFRLGVEGSQDQDLLLRCLPHVQAEQIVHIPRVLYHWRTIEGSTALASGEKSYTTDAGIKALRDYFATQQTGVEVDAGLVPNTYRVRYPIPEPAPLVSLLIPTRDRRSLTETAVRSILEKSTYTNYEILILDNGSVEADTLEFFRQIQQEDRRVKVLPYDFPFNYSAINNFGARHAKGTVIGLVNNDVEVINPDWLTEMVSQCLRPEIGCVGAKLYYSNDTVQHGGVILGIGGVGGHSHKHFPRHHPGYFSRLVLTQSLSAVTAACLLIRKEVFDLVSGLDEENLKVAFNDVDFCLKVREAGYRNLWTPYAELYHYESISRGAEDSPEKIARFAHEVNFMRTKWGKDLDNDPFYSNNLTKDREDFSF
;
A
#
# COMPACT_ATOMS: atom_id res chain seq x y z
N MET A 1 33.66 -12.19 -25.25
CA MET A 1 32.95 -13.36 -25.82
C MET A 1 33.02 -14.46 -24.80
N THR A 2 32.10 -14.43 -23.85
CA THR A 2 31.85 -15.48 -22.85
C THR A 2 30.88 -16.46 -23.50
N VAL A 3 31.32 -17.70 -23.72
CA VAL A 3 30.44 -18.76 -24.21
C VAL A 3 29.66 -19.27 -23.00
N GLU A 4 28.37 -18.93 -22.90
CA GLU A 4 27.46 -19.63 -21.99
C GLU A 4 27.30 -21.06 -22.48
N PHE A 5 27.90 -22.00 -21.76
CA PHE A 5 27.67 -23.42 -22.00
C PHE A 5 26.30 -23.81 -21.44
N ASN A 6 25.55 -24.63 -22.20
CA ASN A 6 24.30 -25.22 -21.76
C ASN A 6 24.57 -26.14 -20.53
N LYS A 7 23.91 -25.88 -19.39
CA LYS A 7 24.13 -26.61 -18.12
C LYS A 7 23.90 -28.12 -18.27
N ASP A 8 23.06 -28.57 -19.20
CA ASP A 8 22.83 -30.00 -19.43
C ASP A 8 23.95 -30.68 -20.25
N GLU A 9 24.68 -29.95 -21.12
CA GLU A 9 25.86 -30.49 -21.81
C GLU A 9 27.06 -30.63 -20.87
N LEU A 10 27.22 -29.70 -19.90
CA LEU A 10 28.28 -29.72 -18.89
C LEU A 10 28.17 -30.92 -17.93
N LEU A 11 26.98 -31.49 -17.75
CA LEU A 11 26.71 -32.62 -16.85
C LEU A 11 26.85 -34.00 -17.49
N ALA A 12 27.28 -34.07 -18.75
CA ALA A 12 27.66 -35.31 -19.41
C ALA A 12 28.92 -35.95 -18.78
N HIS A 13 29.76 -35.13 -18.13
CA HIS A 13 31.02 -35.55 -17.48
C HIS A 13 30.94 -35.60 -15.94
N PHE A 14 29.73 -35.57 -15.38
CA PHE A 14 29.52 -35.69 -13.94
C PHE A 14 29.92 -37.09 -13.44
N ASP A 15 30.90 -37.17 -12.55
CA ASP A 15 31.34 -38.42 -11.93
C ASP A 15 30.71 -38.54 -10.54
N GLU A 16 29.60 -39.26 -10.46
CA GLU A 16 28.85 -39.45 -9.22
C GLU A 16 29.68 -40.14 -8.12
N HIS A 17 30.54 -41.09 -8.49
CA HIS A 17 31.35 -41.81 -7.51
C HIS A 17 32.42 -40.90 -6.91
N TRP A 18 33.12 -40.14 -7.76
CA TRP A 18 34.10 -39.16 -7.32
C TRP A 18 33.44 -38.04 -6.50
N TYR A 19 32.27 -37.56 -6.94
CA TYR A 19 31.55 -36.47 -6.28
C TYR A 19 31.09 -36.85 -4.87
N LEU A 20 30.51 -38.05 -4.69
CA LEU A 20 30.09 -38.55 -3.37
C LEU A 20 31.28 -38.88 -2.46
N GLN A 21 32.40 -39.34 -3.02
CA GLN A 21 33.63 -39.56 -2.24
C GLN A 21 34.28 -38.25 -1.79
N THR A 22 34.27 -37.24 -2.65
CA THR A 22 34.91 -35.93 -2.41
C THR A 22 34.06 -35.06 -1.48
N TYR A 23 32.74 -35.11 -1.65
CA TYR A 23 31.78 -34.31 -0.88
C TYR A 23 30.87 -35.25 -0.07
N GLN A 24 31.42 -35.79 1.02
CA GLN A 24 30.76 -36.81 1.84
C GLN A 24 29.43 -36.34 2.45
N ASP A 25 29.28 -35.02 2.64
CA ASP A 25 28.06 -34.36 3.12
C ASP A 25 26.88 -34.50 2.15
N VAL A 26 27.13 -34.70 0.85
CA VAL A 26 26.08 -34.90 -0.16
C VAL A 26 25.19 -36.08 0.20
N SER A 27 25.78 -37.15 0.75
CA SER A 27 25.03 -38.35 1.16
C SER A 27 24.03 -38.09 2.30
N GLN A 28 24.27 -37.06 3.12
CA GLN A 28 23.42 -36.69 4.24
C GLN A 28 22.19 -35.90 3.80
N THR A 29 22.20 -35.34 2.59
CA THR A 29 21.08 -34.55 2.04
C THR A 29 19.93 -35.41 1.50
N GLY A 30 20.15 -36.71 1.30
CA GLY A 30 19.16 -37.62 0.68
C GLY A 30 18.91 -37.39 -0.81
N LEU A 31 19.58 -36.41 -1.43
CA LEU A 31 19.44 -36.11 -2.86
C LEU A 31 20.38 -36.96 -3.73
N PRO A 32 19.96 -37.35 -4.95
CA PRO A 32 20.87 -37.92 -5.94
C PRO A 32 22.04 -36.96 -6.21
N ALA A 33 23.27 -37.47 -6.30
CA ALA A 33 24.48 -36.65 -6.36
C ALA A 33 24.46 -35.62 -7.50
N LYS A 34 23.93 -36.02 -8.65
CA LYS A 34 23.79 -35.17 -9.84
C LYS A 34 22.79 -34.04 -9.62
N GLU A 35 21.69 -34.32 -8.93
CA GLU A 35 20.67 -33.33 -8.59
C GLU A 35 21.18 -32.37 -7.50
N HIS A 36 21.89 -32.89 -6.50
CA HIS A 36 22.60 -32.07 -5.54
C HIS A 36 23.60 -31.14 -6.23
N PHE A 37 24.34 -31.61 -7.23
CA PHE A 37 25.28 -30.75 -7.96
C PHE A 37 24.57 -29.67 -8.77
N LYS A 38 23.46 -30.02 -9.45
CA LYS A 38 22.62 -29.08 -10.20
C LYS A 38 22.08 -27.96 -9.30
N ARG A 39 21.57 -28.32 -8.12
CA ARG A 39 20.96 -27.38 -7.18
C ARG A 39 21.99 -26.60 -6.38
N TYR A 40 23.04 -27.26 -5.92
CA TYR A 40 23.97 -26.71 -4.92
C TYR A 40 25.42 -26.78 -5.36
N GLY A 41 25.86 -27.87 -5.99
CA GLY A 41 27.29 -28.08 -6.28
C GLY A 41 27.91 -26.96 -7.09
N SER A 42 27.22 -26.46 -8.13
CA SER A 42 27.70 -25.30 -8.90
C SER A 42 27.76 -24.00 -8.07
N LEU A 43 26.80 -23.79 -7.16
CA LEU A 43 26.76 -22.60 -6.29
C LEU A 43 27.86 -22.66 -5.23
N LEU A 44 28.10 -23.85 -4.68
CA LEU A 44 29.09 -24.13 -3.64
C LEU A 44 30.53 -24.26 -4.18
N GLY A 45 30.77 -23.91 -5.45
CA GLY A 45 32.08 -24.02 -6.11
C GLY A 45 32.60 -25.46 -6.18
N ARG A 46 31.72 -26.46 -6.01
CA ARG A 46 32.09 -27.88 -6.09
C ARG A 46 32.39 -28.23 -7.54
N LYS A 47 33.27 -29.20 -7.71
CA LYS A 47 33.55 -29.75 -9.04
C LYS A 47 32.60 -30.92 -9.28
N PRO A 48 32.10 -31.12 -10.50
CA PRO A 48 31.30 -32.28 -10.86
C PRO A 48 32.14 -33.55 -11.09
N CYS A 49 33.46 -33.42 -11.28
CA CYS A 49 34.43 -34.50 -11.45
C CYS A 49 35.86 -34.00 -11.15
N ALA A 50 36.82 -34.93 -11.07
CA ALA A 50 38.22 -34.63 -10.70
C ALA A 50 38.89 -33.61 -11.64
N ASP A 51 38.63 -33.73 -12.94
CA ASP A 51 39.33 -32.98 -13.99
C ASP A 51 38.67 -31.63 -14.33
N TRP A 52 37.70 -31.19 -13.53
CA TRP A 52 37.00 -29.93 -13.76
C TRP A 52 37.91 -28.72 -13.47
N LEU A 53 38.11 -27.90 -14.51
CA LEU A 53 38.88 -26.66 -14.43
C LEU A 53 38.02 -25.54 -13.84
N THR A 54 38.30 -25.14 -12.60
CA THR A 54 37.73 -23.94 -11.95
C THR A 54 38.79 -22.86 -11.83
N THR A 55 38.48 -21.63 -12.22
CA THR A 55 39.23 -20.44 -11.78
C THR A 55 39.03 -20.28 -10.27
N SER A 56 40.09 -20.42 -9.49
CA SER A 56 40.07 -20.23 -8.04
C SER A 56 39.88 -18.76 -7.68
N VAL A 57 38.86 -18.45 -6.87
CA VAL A 57 38.82 -17.19 -6.11
C VAL A 57 39.67 -17.39 -4.86
N SER A 58 40.71 -16.56 -4.70
CA SER A 58 41.63 -16.61 -3.57
C SER A 58 40.97 -16.17 -2.27
N SER A 59 41.20 -16.92 -1.19
CA SER A 59 40.90 -16.51 0.20
C SER A 59 41.86 -15.42 0.68
N PRO A 60 41.37 -14.35 1.32
CA PRO A 60 42.13 -13.57 2.29
C PRO A 60 41.77 -13.99 3.73
N ALA A 61 42.70 -13.66 4.62
CA ALA A 61 42.87 -14.25 5.95
C ALA A 61 41.99 -13.68 7.08
N ALA A 62 41.78 -14.54 8.08
CA ALA A 62 41.64 -14.31 9.53
C ALA A 62 40.73 -13.16 10.02
N SER A 63 39.51 -13.53 10.41
CA SER A 63 38.52 -12.69 11.12
C SER A 63 38.58 -12.84 12.64
N ALA A 64 38.14 -11.82 13.39
CA ALA A 64 37.69 -11.98 14.78
C ALA A 64 36.17 -12.25 14.92
N VAL A 65 35.40 -12.22 13.81
CA VAL A 65 34.05 -12.83 13.72
C VAL A 65 33.98 -13.57 12.39
N HIS A 66 34.03 -14.90 12.45
CA HIS A 66 34.14 -15.76 11.27
C HIS A 66 32.73 -16.05 10.74
N LEU A 67 32.22 -15.23 9.81
CA LEU A 67 31.07 -15.62 8.98
C LEU A 67 31.53 -16.79 8.11
N PRO A 68 31.05 -18.02 8.36
CA PRO A 68 31.50 -19.17 7.60
C PRO A 68 30.71 -19.18 6.29
N TRP A 69 31.32 -18.77 5.18
CA TRP A 69 30.67 -18.76 3.87
C TRP A 69 31.43 -19.63 2.86
N ILE A 70 30.68 -20.27 1.96
CA ILE A 70 31.17 -21.13 0.89
C ILE A 70 31.28 -20.36 -0.42
N THR A 71 30.26 -19.54 -0.71
CA THR A 71 30.24 -18.65 -1.87
C THR A 71 29.58 -17.33 -1.51
N LEU A 72 29.81 -16.33 -2.35
CA LEU A 72 29.19 -15.02 -2.27
C LEU A 72 28.74 -14.58 -3.67
N ASN A 73 27.71 -13.74 -3.73
CA ASN A 73 27.21 -13.15 -4.96
C ASN A 73 27.08 -11.64 -4.77
N GLN A 74 27.62 -10.88 -5.72
CA GLN A 74 27.62 -9.41 -5.72
C GLN A 74 28.02 -8.80 -4.37
N LEU A 75 29.02 -9.41 -3.72
CA LEU A 75 29.64 -8.95 -2.48
C LEU A 75 31.14 -8.89 -2.68
N SER A 76 31.75 -7.77 -2.28
CA SER A 76 33.20 -7.59 -2.32
C SER A 76 33.72 -7.19 -0.92
N VAL A 77 35.02 -7.37 -0.67
CA VAL A 77 35.64 -6.95 0.60
C VAL A 77 35.84 -5.44 0.56
N ASP A 78 35.40 -4.74 1.60
CA ASP A 78 35.67 -3.31 1.76
C ASP A 78 37.08 -3.12 2.34
N PRO A 79 38.04 -2.52 1.59
CA PRO A 79 39.41 -2.34 2.06
C PRO A 79 39.53 -1.25 3.14
N ASP A 80 38.56 -0.34 3.25
CA ASP A 80 38.62 0.83 4.13
C ASP A 80 38.02 0.55 5.52
N ARG A 81 37.37 -0.60 5.69
CA ARG A 81 36.71 -1.02 6.94
C ARG A 81 37.21 -2.39 7.39
N LEU A 82 37.74 -2.46 8.60
CA LEU A 82 38.19 -3.72 9.18
C LEU A 82 37.00 -4.70 9.25
N HIS A 83 37.07 -5.82 8.52
CA HIS A 83 35.97 -6.79 8.39
C HIS A 83 34.71 -6.24 7.68
N GLY A 84 34.89 -5.24 6.82
CA GLY A 84 33.83 -4.68 6.00
C GLY A 84 33.60 -5.45 4.70
N TRP A 85 32.35 -5.43 4.27
CA TRP A 85 31.84 -5.95 3.02
C TRP A 85 31.16 -4.82 2.27
N LYS A 86 31.16 -4.92 0.95
CA LYS A 86 30.42 -4.04 0.06
C LYS A 86 29.40 -4.86 -0.72
N SER A 87 28.14 -4.46 -0.58
CA SER A 87 27.02 -4.92 -1.39
C SER A 87 27.05 -4.20 -2.74
N GLU A 88 27.05 -4.98 -3.83
CA GLU A 88 27.09 -4.50 -5.20
C GLU A 88 25.85 -5.04 -5.94
N GLY A 89 25.25 -4.27 -6.85
CA GLY A 89 24.08 -4.73 -7.62
C GLY A 89 22.80 -5.01 -6.78
N ASN A 90 21.95 -5.91 -7.29
CA ASN A 90 20.56 -6.07 -6.83
C ASN A 90 20.29 -7.41 -6.13
N ASP A 91 21.28 -8.29 -5.99
CA ASP A 91 21.13 -9.60 -5.32
C ASP A 91 22.34 -10.00 -4.47
N PRO A 92 22.77 -9.16 -3.49
CA PRO A 92 23.93 -9.43 -2.65
C PRO A 92 23.65 -10.54 -1.62
N TYR A 93 24.39 -11.65 -1.64
CA TYR A 93 24.19 -12.73 -0.65
C TYR A 93 25.42 -13.57 -0.35
N PHE A 94 25.42 -14.17 0.84
CA PHE A 94 26.31 -15.26 1.24
C PHE A 94 25.59 -16.60 1.17
N ILE A 95 26.29 -17.66 0.77
CA ILE A 95 25.89 -19.04 1.11
C ILE A 95 26.78 -19.51 2.25
N LEU A 96 26.18 -19.88 3.37
CA LEU A 96 26.92 -20.18 4.60
C LEU A 96 27.37 -21.64 4.66
N ASP A 97 28.55 -21.87 5.24
CA ASP A 97 29.08 -23.20 5.51
C ASP A 97 28.47 -23.75 6.80
N LEU A 98 27.52 -24.66 6.64
CA LEU A 98 26.79 -25.28 7.74
C LEU A 98 27.70 -26.08 8.69
N LYS A 99 28.90 -26.49 8.28
CA LYS A 99 29.85 -27.22 9.14
C LYS A 99 30.31 -26.41 10.35
N HIS A 100 30.20 -25.09 10.26
CA HIS A 100 30.57 -24.14 11.30
C HIS A 100 29.36 -23.62 12.08
N LEU A 101 28.16 -24.07 11.73
CA LEU A 101 26.91 -23.77 12.43
C LEU A 101 26.50 -24.97 13.30
N PRO A 102 25.67 -24.77 14.34
CA PRO A 102 25.17 -25.90 15.12
C PRO A 102 24.40 -26.89 14.24
N HIS A 103 24.40 -28.16 14.64
CA HIS A 103 23.56 -29.16 14.00
C HIS A 103 22.09 -28.74 14.06
N THR A 104 21.51 -28.54 12.89
CA THR A 104 20.14 -28.05 12.68
C THR A 104 19.25 -29.24 12.35
N GLU A 105 18.67 -29.85 13.37
CA GLU A 105 17.64 -30.89 13.22
C GLU A 105 16.25 -30.25 13.25
N LYS A 106 15.19 -31.08 13.21
CA LYS A 106 13.82 -30.59 13.39
C LYS A 106 13.68 -29.94 14.77
N GLY A 107 13.25 -28.67 14.83
CA GLY A 107 13.11 -27.95 16.08
C GLY A 107 13.10 -26.43 15.97
N TRP A 108 13.03 -25.75 17.11
CA TRP A 108 13.07 -24.29 17.21
C TRP A 108 14.49 -23.75 17.33
N TYR A 109 14.73 -22.66 16.63
CA TYR A 109 16.02 -21.96 16.60
C TYR A 109 15.82 -20.45 16.67
N GLN A 110 16.84 -19.72 17.09
CA GLN A 110 16.91 -18.27 17.11
C GLN A 110 18.10 -17.79 16.27
N PHE A 111 17.86 -16.85 15.37
CA PHE A 111 18.92 -16.02 14.78
C PHE A 111 19.26 -14.88 15.73
N ASN A 112 20.56 -14.59 15.89
CA ASN A 112 21.05 -13.34 16.44
C ASN A 112 22.00 -12.70 15.42
N LEU A 113 21.72 -11.47 15.02
CA LEU A 113 22.47 -10.76 14.00
C LEU A 113 22.72 -9.32 14.45
N ALA A 114 23.97 -8.87 14.38
CA ALA A 114 24.31 -7.46 14.51
C ALA A 114 25.08 -7.02 13.26
N LEU A 115 24.50 -6.05 12.55
CA LEU A 115 25.05 -5.44 11.35
C LEU A 115 25.42 -3.98 11.61
N ASP A 116 26.54 -3.55 11.08
CA ASP A 116 26.97 -2.16 11.11
C ASP A 116 27.15 -1.66 9.66
N CYS A 117 26.16 -0.94 9.14
CA CYS A 117 26.09 -0.41 7.77
C CYS A 117 26.01 1.13 7.76
N SER A 118 25.93 1.78 6.59
CA SER A 118 25.75 3.24 6.55
C SER A 118 24.32 3.62 6.99
N GLY A 119 23.32 2.87 6.54
CA GLY A 119 21.91 3.02 6.97
C GLY A 119 21.70 2.76 8.47
N LYS A 120 20.73 3.47 9.09
CA LYS A 120 20.40 3.35 10.53
C LYS A 120 19.70 2.02 10.87
N GLN A 121 19.00 1.44 9.91
CA GLN A 121 18.28 0.17 10.03
C GLN A 121 18.09 -0.47 8.65
N GLY A 122 17.66 -1.72 8.60
CA GLY A 122 17.39 -2.41 7.34
C GLY A 122 16.84 -3.81 7.53
N LEU A 123 16.72 -4.54 6.42
CA LEU A 123 16.10 -5.86 6.39
C LEU A 123 17.12 -6.91 5.92
N ALA A 124 17.47 -7.83 6.80
CA ALA A 124 18.21 -9.02 6.44
C ALA A 124 17.25 -10.16 6.07
N LYS A 125 17.58 -10.98 5.07
CA LYS A 125 16.80 -12.18 4.73
C LYS A 125 17.65 -13.45 4.84
N PHE A 126 17.03 -14.50 5.34
CA PHE A 126 17.63 -15.82 5.47
C PHE A 126 16.77 -16.83 4.74
N TYR A 127 17.27 -17.41 3.65
CA TYR A 127 16.57 -18.50 2.96
C TYR A 127 17.04 -19.82 3.53
N LEU A 128 16.11 -20.51 4.19
CA LEU A 128 16.32 -21.81 4.77
C LEU A 128 16.04 -22.85 3.69
N ASP A 129 17.02 -23.69 3.35
CA ASP A 129 16.78 -24.81 2.45
C ASP A 129 16.69 -26.11 3.25
N THR A 130 15.49 -26.69 3.29
CA THR A 130 15.22 -27.98 3.94
C THR A 130 15.17 -29.17 2.96
N GLY A 131 15.70 -29.00 1.74
CA GLY A 131 15.75 -30.00 0.66
C GLY A 131 14.91 -29.65 -0.58
N LYS A 132 14.26 -28.48 -0.58
CA LYS A 132 13.41 -27.99 -1.69
C LYS A 132 14.12 -26.96 -2.57
N GLY A 133 15.32 -26.52 -2.20
CA GLY A 133 15.99 -25.38 -2.80
C GLY A 133 15.57 -24.07 -2.15
N PHE A 134 16.36 -23.01 -2.33
CA PHE A 134 16.00 -21.67 -1.87
C PHE A 134 14.71 -21.19 -2.54
N ASN A 135 13.75 -20.75 -1.74
CA ASN A 135 12.45 -20.29 -2.17
C ASN A 135 11.88 -19.30 -1.15
N GLU A 136 10.95 -18.44 -1.60
CA GLU A 136 10.38 -17.37 -0.75
C GLU A 136 9.52 -17.89 0.42
N PHE A 137 9.04 -19.14 0.36
CA PHE A 137 8.18 -19.69 1.40
C PHE A 137 8.97 -20.14 2.64
N GLU A 138 10.25 -20.45 2.49
CA GLU A 138 11.15 -20.88 3.56
C GLU A 138 12.14 -19.75 3.93
N THR A 139 11.66 -18.51 3.93
CA THR A 139 12.45 -17.31 4.26
C THR A 139 12.17 -16.79 5.67
N VAL A 140 13.22 -16.46 6.41
CA VAL A 140 13.17 -15.74 7.68
C VAL A 140 13.69 -14.33 7.48
N THR A 141 12.82 -13.35 7.69
CA THR A 141 13.15 -11.93 7.55
C THR A 141 13.55 -11.33 8.90
N LEU A 142 14.65 -10.60 8.97
CA LEU A 142 15.14 -10.01 10.22
C LEU A 142 15.35 -8.50 10.05
N PRO A 143 14.38 -7.67 10.45
CA PRO A 143 14.59 -6.25 10.67
C PRO A 143 15.73 -6.05 11.66
N TYR A 144 16.73 -5.23 11.30
CA TYR A 144 17.86 -4.92 12.16
C TYR A 144 18.03 -3.40 12.30
N LYS A 145 18.60 -2.97 13.43
CA LYS A 145 19.09 -1.61 13.64
C LYS A 145 20.61 -1.63 13.68
N LYS A 146 21.25 -0.59 13.15
CA LYS A 146 22.70 -0.46 13.07
C LYS A 146 23.35 -0.68 14.43
N ALA A 147 24.32 -1.59 14.47
CA ALA A 147 25.08 -1.97 15.65
C ALA A 147 24.24 -2.46 16.85
N VAL A 148 22.98 -2.85 16.61
CA VAL A 148 22.09 -3.46 17.62
C VAL A 148 21.82 -4.90 17.21
N THR A 149 21.93 -5.82 18.17
CA THR A 149 21.58 -7.23 17.94
C THR A 149 20.08 -7.36 17.69
N ALA A 150 19.72 -7.82 16.51
CA ALA A 150 18.38 -8.26 16.14
C ALA A 150 18.25 -9.77 16.34
N SER A 151 17.10 -10.20 16.85
CA SER A 151 16.83 -11.62 17.10
C SER A 151 15.48 -12.06 16.56
N ARG A 152 15.41 -13.27 15.97
CA ARG A 152 14.15 -13.87 15.51
C ARG A 152 14.16 -15.39 15.68
N LEU A 153 13.12 -15.91 16.31
CA LEU A 153 12.76 -17.32 16.35
C LEU A 153 12.26 -17.82 15.00
N PHE A 154 12.62 -19.05 14.65
CA PHE A 154 12.12 -19.79 13.49
C PHE A 154 12.07 -21.29 13.79
N TYR A 155 11.23 -22.01 13.04
CA TYR A 155 11.07 -23.46 13.18
C TYR A 155 11.59 -24.18 11.94
N LEU A 156 12.36 -25.24 12.14
CA LEU A 156 12.80 -26.15 11.09
C LEU A 156 11.96 -27.42 11.13
N GLU A 157 11.22 -27.69 10.05
CA GLU A 157 10.46 -28.94 9.89
C GLU A 157 11.34 -30.13 9.53
N SER A 158 12.52 -29.86 8.96
CA SER A 158 13.52 -30.84 8.55
C SER A 158 14.92 -30.24 8.68
N PRO A 159 15.97 -31.07 8.73
CA PRO A 159 17.34 -30.57 8.84
C PRO A 159 17.70 -29.61 7.71
N LEU A 160 18.50 -28.59 8.05
CA LEU A 160 18.94 -27.61 7.07
C LEU A 160 19.98 -28.21 6.12
N VAL A 161 19.74 -28.09 4.82
CA VAL A 161 20.64 -28.54 3.75
C VAL A 161 21.56 -27.40 3.28
N ALA A 162 21.03 -26.18 3.20
CA ALA A 162 21.79 -24.98 2.87
C ALA A 162 21.17 -23.73 3.54
N LEU A 163 21.99 -22.71 3.76
CA LEU A 163 21.55 -21.40 4.28
C LEU A 163 22.09 -20.30 3.39
N ARG A 164 21.19 -19.48 2.86
CA ARG A 164 21.53 -18.25 2.16
C ARG A 164 21.21 -17.07 3.08
N PHE A 165 22.15 -16.14 3.19
CA PHE A 165 22.03 -14.92 3.99
C PHE A 165 22.21 -13.70 3.10
N ASP A 166 21.15 -12.90 3.01
CA ASP A 166 21.08 -11.65 2.27
C ASP A 166 21.19 -10.52 3.31
N PRO A 167 22.34 -9.85 3.40
CA PRO A 167 22.61 -8.89 4.47
C PRO A 167 21.88 -7.56 4.28
N LEU A 168 21.69 -7.13 3.02
CA LEU A 168 21.16 -5.82 2.62
C LEU A 168 20.32 -5.96 1.35
N GLU A 169 19.34 -5.07 1.16
CA GLU A 169 18.53 -4.99 -0.07
C GLU A 169 19.07 -3.97 -1.11
N GLN A 170 20.11 -3.21 -0.76
CA GLN A 170 20.66 -2.13 -1.59
C GLN A 170 22.20 -2.11 -1.57
N GLU A 171 22.80 -1.33 -2.49
CA GLU A 171 24.24 -1.09 -2.52
C GLU A 171 24.67 -0.26 -1.29
N ASP A 172 25.49 -0.85 -0.43
CA ASP A 172 26.04 -0.19 0.77
C ASP A 172 27.28 -0.95 1.27
N THR A 173 28.03 -0.34 2.19
CA THR A 173 29.08 -1.02 2.95
C THR A 173 28.59 -1.40 4.34
N PHE A 174 28.93 -2.62 4.77
CA PHE A 174 28.51 -3.14 6.07
C PHE A 174 29.57 -4.03 6.70
N SER A 175 29.55 -4.19 8.02
CA SER A 175 30.28 -5.24 8.72
C SER A 175 29.31 -6.05 9.57
N VAL A 176 29.67 -7.32 9.83
CA VAL A 176 28.88 -8.21 10.68
C VAL A 176 29.64 -8.41 11.97
N SER A 177 29.10 -7.87 13.07
CA SER A 177 29.70 -7.95 14.39
C SER A 177 29.17 -9.12 15.21
N GLN A 178 27.99 -9.65 14.88
CA GLN A 178 27.44 -10.85 15.48
C GLN A 178 26.64 -11.64 14.44
N PHE A 179 26.84 -12.96 14.40
CA PHE A 179 26.05 -13.91 13.62
C PHE A 179 25.96 -15.23 14.38
N GLU A 180 24.80 -15.58 14.89
CA GLU A 180 24.60 -16.80 15.66
C GLU A 180 23.25 -17.44 15.34
N ILE A 181 23.25 -18.77 15.30
CA ILE A 181 22.03 -19.59 15.33
C ILE A 181 22.08 -20.39 16.61
N THR A 182 21.02 -20.36 17.41
CA THR A 182 20.97 -21.09 18.69
C THR A 182 19.70 -21.92 18.76
N ALA A 183 19.83 -23.20 19.11
CA ALA A 183 18.66 -24.06 19.37
C ALA A 183 17.94 -23.60 20.64
N ILE A 184 16.61 -23.50 20.58
CA ILE A 184 15.77 -23.04 21.68
C ILE A 184 14.91 -24.20 22.17
N SER A 185 14.75 -24.32 23.50
CA SER A 185 13.88 -25.33 24.09
C SER A 185 12.40 -24.99 23.83
N ASP A 186 11.58 -26.00 23.51
CA ASP A 186 10.13 -25.86 23.35
C ASP A 186 9.44 -25.15 24.52
N THR A 187 9.96 -25.33 25.75
CA THR A 187 9.42 -24.68 26.97
C THR A 187 9.59 -23.17 26.99
N GLN A 188 10.48 -22.62 26.17
CA GLN A 188 10.79 -21.19 26.10
C GLN A 188 10.07 -20.48 24.94
N ILE A 189 9.47 -21.23 24.01
CA ILE A 189 8.87 -20.69 22.79
C ILE A 189 7.60 -19.90 23.09
N GLU A 190 6.61 -20.50 23.74
CA GLU A 190 5.34 -19.81 24.03
C GLU A 190 5.57 -18.48 24.78
N PRO A 191 6.38 -18.42 25.87
CA PRO A 191 6.68 -17.15 26.53
C PRO A 191 7.35 -16.11 25.62
N ALA A 192 8.29 -16.54 24.76
CA ALA A 192 9.02 -15.64 23.88
C ALA A 192 8.12 -15.07 22.75
N LEU A 193 7.26 -15.90 22.17
CA LEU A 193 6.28 -15.46 21.16
C LEU A 193 5.33 -14.43 21.77
N LEU A 194 4.74 -14.75 22.94
CA LEU A 194 3.81 -13.85 23.64
C LEU A 194 4.46 -12.53 24.03
N ALA A 195 5.69 -12.55 24.55
CA ALA A 195 6.39 -11.34 24.96
C ALA A 195 6.60 -10.38 23.77
N ARG A 196 6.97 -10.90 22.60
CA ARG A 196 7.11 -10.06 21.41
C ARG A 196 5.76 -9.56 20.89
N ILE A 197 4.74 -10.41 20.84
CA ILE A 197 3.39 -10.01 20.42
C ILE A 197 2.89 -8.85 21.29
N GLN A 198 3.06 -8.95 22.62
CA GLN A 198 2.67 -7.90 23.57
C GLN A 198 3.47 -6.60 23.40
N GLN A 199 4.69 -6.66 22.87
CA GLN A 199 5.55 -5.48 22.70
C GLN A 199 5.38 -4.79 21.35
N GLU A 200 5.14 -5.58 20.28
CA GLU A 200 5.31 -5.10 18.90
C GLU A 200 4.05 -5.30 18.03
N HIS A 201 3.10 -6.15 18.42
CA HIS A 201 1.93 -6.42 17.58
C HIS A 201 0.87 -5.32 17.67
N GLN A 202 0.45 -4.74 16.55
CA GLN A 202 -0.45 -3.58 16.50
C GLN A 202 -1.74 -3.75 17.32
N SER A 203 -2.36 -4.93 17.27
CA SER A 203 -3.63 -5.20 18.00
C SER A 203 -3.47 -5.53 19.48
N TYR A 204 -2.26 -5.89 19.93
CA TYR A 204 -2.02 -6.47 21.27
C TYR A 204 -0.95 -5.73 22.08
N ARG A 205 -0.32 -4.72 21.48
CA ARG A 205 0.72 -3.91 22.11
C ARG A 205 0.21 -3.28 23.42
N ASP A 206 1.03 -3.36 24.46
CA ASP A 206 0.78 -2.78 25.79
C ASP A 206 -0.46 -3.34 26.52
N MET A 207 -1.08 -4.42 26.01
CA MET A 207 -2.20 -5.10 26.66
C MET A 207 -1.71 -5.98 27.82
N ASP A 208 -2.51 -6.16 28.87
CA ASP A 208 -2.21 -7.15 29.92
C ASP A 208 -2.11 -8.56 29.33
N LEU A 209 -1.13 -9.35 29.77
CA LEU A 209 -0.84 -10.68 29.20
C LEU A 209 -2.03 -11.64 29.32
N THR A 210 -2.81 -11.55 30.40
CA THR A 210 -4.00 -12.39 30.62
C THR A 210 -5.09 -12.01 29.64
N MET A 211 -5.36 -10.71 29.51
CA MET A 211 -6.34 -10.19 28.56
C MET A 211 -5.96 -10.50 27.11
N MET A 212 -4.67 -10.43 26.77
CA MET A 212 -4.17 -10.77 25.46
C MET A 212 -4.40 -12.26 25.14
N LYS A 213 -4.07 -13.17 26.08
CA LYS A 213 -4.34 -14.60 25.91
C LYS A 213 -5.83 -14.89 25.72
N ASP A 214 -6.68 -14.26 26.53
CA ASP A 214 -8.13 -14.42 26.45
C ASP A 214 -8.68 -13.88 25.12
N SER A 215 -8.18 -12.73 24.65
CA SER A 215 -8.56 -12.14 23.36
C SER A 215 -8.15 -13.04 22.18
N ILE A 216 -6.91 -13.52 22.17
CA ILE A 216 -6.42 -14.44 21.12
C ILE A 216 -7.26 -15.71 21.13
N ALA A 217 -7.57 -16.27 22.31
CA ALA A 217 -8.37 -17.47 22.43
C ALA A 217 -9.85 -17.27 22.02
N ALA A 218 -10.41 -16.08 22.24
CA ALA A 218 -11.79 -15.77 21.87
C ALA A 218 -12.00 -15.72 20.34
N GLU A 219 -10.97 -15.30 19.59
CA GLU A 219 -11.02 -15.26 18.12
C GLU A 219 -10.92 -16.66 17.48
N SER A 220 -10.14 -17.57 18.07
CA SER A 220 -9.85 -18.91 17.50
C SER A 220 -10.50 -20.08 18.23
N GLY A 221 -11.22 -19.84 19.32
CA GLY A 221 -11.85 -20.88 20.17
C GLY A 221 -10.88 -21.60 21.13
N ASN A 222 -9.57 -21.50 20.92
CA ASN A 222 -8.50 -21.88 21.84
C ASN A 222 -7.19 -21.13 21.52
N LEU A 223 -6.23 -21.13 22.45
CA LEU A 223 -4.88 -20.63 22.21
C LEU A 223 -4.03 -21.73 21.55
N SER A 224 -3.87 -21.69 20.22
CA SER A 224 -3.04 -22.65 19.48
C SER A 224 -1.63 -22.10 19.20
N MET A 225 -0.63 -22.98 19.15
CA MET A 225 0.76 -22.59 18.83
C MET A 225 0.85 -21.98 17.43
N ASP A 226 0.15 -22.56 16.44
CA ASP A 226 0.13 -22.04 15.07
C ASP A 226 -0.37 -20.59 15.00
N ARG A 227 -1.38 -20.24 15.81
CA ARG A 227 -1.89 -18.86 15.87
C ARG A 227 -0.88 -17.93 16.52
N LEU A 228 -0.21 -18.35 17.58
CA LEU A 228 0.86 -17.57 18.20
C LEU A 228 2.03 -17.34 17.23
N VAL A 229 2.41 -18.35 16.46
CA VAL A 229 3.45 -18.22 15.43
C VAL A 229 3.02 -17.28 14.31
N ALA A 230 1.76 -17.35 13.86
CA ALA A 230 1.22 -16.42 12.87
C ALA A 230 1.28 -14.96 13.36
N LEU A 231 0.73 -14.68 14.55
CA LEU A 231 0.76 -13.36 15.17
C LEU A 231 2.19 -12.87 15.42
N TYR A 232 3.08 -13.76 15.88
CA TYR A 232 4.50 -13.44 16.04
C TYR A 232 5.13 -13.06 14.70
N ASN A 233 4.86 -13.79 13.62
CA ASN A 233 5.36 -13.47 12.28
C ASN A 233 4.83 -12.12 11.78
N GLU A 234 3.57 -11.77 12.07
CA GLU A 234 2.99 -10.45 11.77
C GLU A 234 3.81 -9.30 12.39
N THR A 235 4.45 -9.51 13.56
CA THR A 235 5.36 -8.51 14.17
C THR A 235 6.66 -8.25 13.40
N PHE A 236 6.93 -9.05 12.37
CA PHE A 236 8.04 -8.86 11.43
C PHE A 236 7.55 -8.55 10.01
N SER A 237 6.23 -8.63 9.76
CA SER A 237 5.58 -8.24 8.50
C SER A 237 5.40 -6.73 8.37
N PHE A 238 5.95 -5.95 9.30
CA PHE A 238 6.22 -4.55 9.07
C PHE A 238 7.30 -4.47 7.99
N THR A 239 6.93 -4.07 6.78
CA THR A 239 7.89 -3.50 5.85
C THR A 239 8.52 -2.35 6.60
N LEU A 240 9.76 -2.54 7.06
CA LEU A 240 10.61 -1.41 7.41
C LEU A 240 10.51 -0.49 6.20
N PRO A 241 10.00 0.75 6.35
CA PRO A 241 10.30 1.72 5.33
C PRO A 241 11.82 1.68 5.13
N SER A 242 12.25 1.70 3.88
CA SER A 242 13.67 1.78 3.47
C SER A 242 14.44 2.84 4.27
N VAL A 243 13.69 3.76 4.86
CA VAL A 243 14.08 4.92 5.62
C VAL A 243 13.24 4.94 6.91
N ASP A 244 13.85 4.97 8.12
CA ASP A 244 13.09 5.27 9.35
C ASP A 244 12.36 6.61 9.18
N TYR A 245 11.19 6.84 9.79
CA TYR A 245 10.52 8.14 9.61
C TYR A 245 11.40 9.31 10.08
N GLU A 246 12.21 9.09 11.11
CA GLU A 246 13.26 10.03 11.52
C GLU A 246 14.29 10.29 10.41
N GLU A 247 14.71 9.26 9.68
CA GLU A 247 15.62 9.39 8.55
C GLU A 247 14.94 10.12 7.36
N TRP A 248 13.64 9.91 7.13
CA TRP A 248 12.89 10.65 6.12
C TRP A 248 12.80 12.13 6.48
N ILE A 249 12.56 12.43 7.77
CA ILE A 249 12.57 13.81 8.28
C ILE A 249 13.96 14.44 8.05
N GLU A 250 15.04 13.73 8.35
CA GLU A 250 16.41 14.25 8.20
C GLU A 250 16.84 14.44 6.73
N THR A 251 16.45 13.53 5.84
CA THR A 251 16.97 13.46 4.46
C THR A 251 16.04 14.06 3.42
N VAL A 252 14.73 14.12 3.68
CA VAL A 252 13.71 14.62 2.74
C VAL A 252 13.09 15.90 3.26
N GLU A 253 12.50 15.87 4.46
CA GLU A 253 11.72 17.00 4.94
C GLU A 253 12.60 18.20 5.32
N THR A 254 13.54 18.02 6.24
CA THR A 254 14.40 19.08 6.79
C THR A 254 15.15 19.84 5.69
N PRO A 255 15.78 19.18 4.69
CA PRO A 255 16.46 19.89 3.61
C PRO A 255 15.51 20.66 2.68
N SER A 256 14.20 20.36 2.71
CA SER A 256 13.18 21.00 1.88
C SER A 256 12.50 22.21 2.54
N LEU A 257 12.82 22.48 3.82
CA LEU A 257 12.27 23.60 4.58
C LEU A 257 13.05 24.89 4.29
N PRO A 258 12.35 26.03 4.09
CA PRO A 258 13.02 27.29 3.79
C PRO A 258 13.74 27.87 5.01
N ASP A 259 14.90 28.48 4.79
CA ASP A 259 15.55 29.30 5.83
C ASP A 259 14.88 30.69 5.99
N LEU A 260 15.33 31.48 6.96
CA LEU A 260 14.75 32.82 7.24
C LEU A 260 14.82 33.78 6.04
N ALA A 261 15.86 33.70 5.21
CA ALA A 261 16.01 34.54 4.03
C ALA A 261 15.05 34.11 2.92
N GLU A 262 14.89 32.80 2.73
CA GLU A 262 13.94 32.21 1.79
C GLU A 262 12.50 32.50 2.19
N VAL A 263 12.14 32.35 3.47
CA VAL A 263 10.83 32.74 4.00
C VAL A 263 10.54 34.21 3.67
N SER A 264 11.50 35.10 3.92
CA SER A 264 11.36 36.53 3.63
C SER A 264 11.14 36.80 2.14
N ALA A 265 11.86 36.09 1.27
CA ALA A 265 11.71 36.19 -0.17
C ALA A 265 10.35 35.66 -0.67
N ILE A 266 9.90 34.52 -0.13
CA ILE A 266 8.60 33.92 -0.45
C ILE A 266 7.48 34.91 -0.10
N ILE A 267 7.49 35.48 1.11
CA ILE A 267 6.48 36.45 1.55
C ILE A 267 6.53 37.71 0.68
N ALA A 268 7.72 38.24 0.38
CA ALA A 268 7.87 39.44 -0.46
C ALA A 268 7.35 39.23 -1.90
N ALA A 269 7.36 38.00 -2.40
CA ALA A 269 6.83 37.65 -3.71
C ALA A 269 5.29 37.52 -3.74
N MET A 270 4.61 37.47 -2.58
CA MET A 270 3.15 37.39 -2.52
C MET A 270 2.51 38.73 -2.88
N ALA A 271 1.87 38.81 -4.04
CA ALA A 271 1.19 40.02 -4.48
C ALA A 271 0.02 40.41 -3.55
N LYS A 272 -0.68 39.41 -3.01
CA LYS A 272 -1.79 39.59 -2.05
C LYS A 272 -1.72 38.50 -0.98
N PRO A 273 -0.90 38.68 0.07
CA PRO A 273 -0.78 37.69 1.14
C PRO A 273 -2.13 37.51 1.85
N PRO A 274 -2.71 36.30 1.90
CA PRO A 274 -3.99 36.06 2.56
C PRO A 274 -3.82 36.11 4.09
N VAL A 275 -4.81 36.64 4.80
CA VAL A 275 -4.86 36.44 6.25
C VAL A 275 -5.51 35.09 6.55
N ILE A 276 -4.84 34.24 7.34
CA ILE A 276 -5.38 32.92 7.75
C ILE A 276 -5.84 33.00 9.21
N SER A 277 -7.14 32.82 9.44
CA SER A 277 -7.70 32.68 10.79
C SER A 277 -7.63 31.22 11.24
N VAL A 278 -6.87 30.92 12.27
CA VAL A 278 -6.82 29.59 12.89
C VAL A 278 -7.99 29.48 13.87
N VAL A 279 -8.94 28.58 13.62
CA VAL A 279 -10.11 28.34 14.47
C VAL A 279 -9.82 27.17 15.40
N MET A 280 -9.88 27.41 16.71
CA MET A 280 -9.53 26.42 17.73
C MET A 280 -10.60 26.31 18.83
N PRO A 281 -11.45 25.26 18.81
CA PRO A 281 -12.35 24.94 19.92
C PRO A 281 -11.57 24.35 21.10
N VAL A 282 -11.79 24.86 22.32
CA VAL A 282 -11.07 24.42 23.52
C VAL A 282 -12.04 23.83 24.54
N TYR A 283 -11.79 22.58 24.96
CA TYR A 283 -12.50 21.98 26.10
C TYR A 283 -11.59 21.10 26.94
N ASN A 284 -11.23 21.58 28.13
CA ASN A 284 -10.56 20.81 29.18
C ASN A 284 -9.16 20.22 28.88
N PRO A 285 -8.31 20.79 28.00
CA PRO A 285 -6.99 20.21 27.71
C PRO A 285 -6.06 20.22 28.91
N ALA A 286 -5.06 19.33 28.89
CA ALA A 286 -3.93 19.44 29.81
C ALA A 286 -3.14 20.73 29.50
N GLU A 287 -2.66 21.41 30.54
CA GLU A 287 -1.97 22.70 30.40
C GLU A 287 -0.76 22.63 29.46
N ILE A 288 0.03 21.55 29.54
CA ILE A 288 1.22 21.35 28.72
C ILE A 288 0.88 21.30 27.21
N TYR A 289 -0.19 20.61 26.84
CA TYR A 289 -0.59 20.47 25.44
C TYR A 289 -1.24 21.74 24.91
N LEU A 290 -2.09 22.40 25.71
CA LEU A 290 -2.66 23.70 25.32
C LEU A 290 -1.56 24.74 25.08
N ARG A 291 -0.54 24.82 25.96
CA ARG A 291 0.60 25.73 25.76
C ARG A 291 1.40 25.37 24.52
N ALA A 292 1.72 24.10 24.31
CA ALA A 292 2.46 23.64 23.13
C ALA A 292 1.72 23.97 21.82
N CYS A 293 0.40 23.76 21.79
CA CYS A 293 -0.47 24.14 20.67
C CYS A 293 -0.39 25.65 20.39
N LEU A 294 -0.62 26.48 21.40
CA LEU A 294 -0.58 27.94 21.27
C LEU A 294 0.80 28.47 20.84
N ASP A 295 1.88 27.93 21.42
CA ASP A 295 3.24 28.31 21.04
C ASP A 295 3.58 27.88 19.61
N SER A 296 3.04 26.76 19.11
CA SER A 296 3.22 26.33 17.71
C SER A 296 2.59 27.29 16.69
N VAL A 297 1.46 27.92 17.05
CA VAL A 297 0.83 28.97 16.23
C VAL A 297 1.63 30.27 16.31
N ILE A 298 2.11 30.66 17.49
CA ILE A 298 2.96 31.85 17.65
C ILE A 298 4.25 31.73 16.83
N ALA A 299 4.83 30.53 16.77
CA ALA A 299 6.08 30.24 16.07
C ALA A 299 5.95 30.26 14.54
N GLN A 300 4.75 30.38 13.96
CA GLN A 300 4.58 30.34 12.51
C GLN A 300 5.42 31.42 11.80
N SER A 301 6.20 31.00 10.80
CA SER A 301 7.07 31.88 10.02
C SER A 301 6.30 32.83 9.09
N TYR A 302 5.06 32.46 8.77
CA TYR A 302 4.13 33.34 8.08
C TYR A 302 3.52 34.35 9.06
N PRO A 303 3.56 35.67 8.81
CA PRO A 303 3.13 36.65 9.81
C PRO A 303 1.63 36.99 9.76
N HIS A 304 0.94 36.69 8.65
CA HIS A 304 -0.44 37.13 8.40
C HIS A 304 -1.46 36.09 8.87
N TRP A 305 -1.54 35.92 10.18
CA TRP A 305 -2.53 35.05 10.82
C TRP A 305 -3.19 35.72 12.03
N GLU A 306 -4.33 35.17 12.42
CA GLU A 306 -4.96 35.40 13.73
C GLU A 306 -5.41 34.06 14.31
N LEU A 307 -5.45 33.95 15.63
CA LEU A 307 -5.89 32.75 16.33
C LEU A 307 -7.20 33.03 17.04
N CYS A 308 -8.26 32.40 16.57
CA CYS A 308 -9.63 32.55 17.04
C CYS A 308 -10.00 31.36 17.90
N ILE A 309 -10.12 31.58 19.21
CA ILE A 309 -10.32 30.53 20.21
C ILE A 309 -11.72 30.62 20.78
N ALA A 310 -12.38 29.47 20.97
CA ALA A 310 -13.59 29.37 21.77
C ALA A 310 -13.38 28.41 22.94
N ASP A 311 -13.28 28.94 24.16
CA ASP A 311 -13.34 28.11 25.38
C ASP A 311 -14.79 27.64 25.58
N ASP A 312 -15.03 26.35 25.39
CA ASP A 312 -16.34 25.71 25.48
C ASP A 312 -16.74 25.40 26.93
N LYS A 313 -16.54 26.40 27.81
CA LYS A 313 -16.75 26.30 29.26
C LYS A 313 -15.94 25.17 29.88
N SER A 314 -14.62 25.22 29.70
CA SER A 314 -13.71 24.28 30.35
C SER A 314 -13.85 24.35 31.88
N PRO A 315 -14.03 23.20 32.57
CA PRO A 315 -14.22 23.19 34.02
C PRO A 315 -12.90 23.39 34.80
N LYS A 316 -11.75 23.06 34.19
CA LYS A 316 -10.45 23.24 34.82
C LYS A 316 -10.01 24.70 34.76
N GLU A 317 -9.78 25.30 35.93
CA GLU A 317 -9.43 26.72 36.07
C GLU A 317 -8.17 27.12 35.29
N HIS A 318 -7.21 26.20 35.12
CA HIS A 318 -5.98 26.49 34.39
C HIS A 318 -6.22 26.84 32.93
N VAL A 319 -7.27 26.33 32.29
CA VAL A 319 -7.53 26.56 30.87
C VAL A 319 -7.77 28.04 30.60
N GLN A 320 -8.70 28.67 31.33
CA GLN A 320 -8.96 30.10 31.17
C GLN A 320 -7.76 30.96 31.56
N ARG A 321 -7.02 30.56 32.61
CA ARG A 321 -5.79 31.25 32.99
C ARG A 321 -4.78 31.26 31.85
N VAL A 322 -4.48 30.10 31.26
CA VAL A 322 -3.56 29.96 30.11
C VAL A 322 -4.06 30.79 28.93
N LEU A 323 -5.34 30.71 28.57
CA LEU A 323 -5.89 31.47 27.45
C LEU A 323 -5.73 32.99 27.64
N ARG A 324 -5.98 33.51 28.86
CA ARG A 324 -5.76 34.94 29.18
C ARG A 324 -4.29 35.34 29.12
N GLU A 325 -3.39 34.45 29.56
CA GLU A 325 -1.94 34.69 29.46
C GLU A 325 -1.52 34.87 28.00
N TYR A 326 -2.02 34.03 27.08
CA TYR A 326 -1.66 34.10 25.66
C TYR A 326 -2.36 35.24 24.91
N GLU A 327 -3.62 35.55 25.23
CA GLU A 327 -4.31 36.74 24.71
C GLU A 327 -3.55 38.04 25.07
N ALA A 328 -2.95 38.10 26.26
CA ALA A 328 -2.09 39.21 26.66
C ALA A 328 -0.68 39.19 26.01
N LYS A 329 -0.20 37.99 25.60
CA LYS A 329 1.14 37.77 25.03
C LYS A 329 1.20 38.17 23.56
N ASP A 330 0.16 37.89 22.77
CA ASP A 330 0.12 38.18 21.34
C ASP A 330 -1.25 38.76 20.93
N PRO A 331 -1.31 40.00 20.38
CA PRO A 331 -2.58 40.65 20.03
C PRO A 331 -3.33 39.99 18.87
N ARG A 332 -2.71 39.03 18.16
CA ARG A 332 -3.37 38.23 17.12
C ARG A 332 -4.23 37.11 17.70
N ILE A 333 -4.15 36.84 19.01
CA ILE A 333 -4.93 35.81 19.69
C ILE A 333 -6.19 36.45 20.27
N GLN A 334 -7.36 35.90 19.96
CA GLN A 334 -8.66 36.36 20.45
C GLN A 334 -9.45 35.19 21.02
N VAL A 335 -10.05 35.38 22.20
CA VAL A 335 -10.76 34.30 22.91
C VAL A 335 -12.23 34.65 23.18
N VAL A 336 -13.14 33.75 22.82
CA VAL A 336 -14.54 33.77 23.26
C VAL A 336 -14.73 32.76 24.39
N TYR A 337 -15.18 33.24 25.55
CA TYR A 337 -15.53 32.39 26.70
C TYR A 337 -17.02 32.06 26.69
N ARG A 338 -17.36 30.84 26.27
CA ARG A 338 -18.76 30.40 26.16
C ARG A 338 -19.38 30.21 27.55
N GLN A 339 -20.66 30.55 27.68
CA GLN A 339 -21.41 30.46 28.95
C GLN A 339 -21.95 29.05 29.24
N GLN A 340 -21.98 28.19 28.22
CA GLN A 340 -22.42 26.81 28.27
C GLN A 340 -21.53 25.96 27.38
N ASN A 341 -21.29 24.71 27.77
CA ASN A 341 -20.65 23.72 26.89
C ASN A 341 -21.66 23.37 25.79
N GLY A 342 -21.27 23.56 24.53
CA GLY A 342 -22.08 23.25 23.36
C GLY A 342 -21.45 22.24 22.42
N HIS A 343 -20.41 21.53 22.87
CA HIS A 343 -19.58 20.62 22.08
C HIS A 343 -18.85 21.29 20.90
N ILE A 344 -18.08 20.47 20.18
CA ILE A 344 -17.09 20.91 19.19
C ILE A 344 -17.70 21.78 18.08
N SER A 345 -18.81 21.38 17.44
CA SER A 345 -19.40 22.15 16.34
C SER A 345 -19.82 23.56 16.77
N ALA A 346 -20.45 23.70 17.94
CA ALA A 346 -20.87 25.01 18.42
C ALA A 346 -19.69 25.86 18.91
N ALA A 347 -18.63 25.22 19.42
CA ALA A 347 -17.41 25.90 19.86
C ALA A 347 -16.64 26.41 18.64
N SER A 348 -16.45 25.56 17.62
CA SER A 348 -15.84 25.93 16.34
C SER A 348 -16.61 27.07 15.66
N ASN A 349 -17.95 27.08 15.70
CA ASN A 349 -18.73 28.21 15.22
C ASN A 349 -18.49 29.51 16.01
N SER A 350 -18.39 29.43 17.34
CA SER A 350 -18.11 30.62 18.17
C SER A 350 -16.73 31.22 17.86
N ALA A 351 -15.75 30.37 17.57
CA ALA A 351 -14.43 30.80 17.11
C ALA A 351 -14.47 31.33 15.66
N LEU A 352 -15.24 30.70 14.77
CA LEU A 352 -15.44 31.15 13.40
C LEU A 352 -16.13 32.52 13.32
N GLU A 353 -17.04 32.84 14.25
CA GLU A 353 -17.73 34.14 14.31
C GLU A 353 -16.78 35.33 14.51
N ILE A 354 -15.69 35.14 15.25
CA ILE A 354 -14.68 36.18 15.48
C ILE A 354 -13.59 36.21 14.40
N ALA A 355 -13.57 35.24 13.47
CA ALA A 355 -12.61 35.15 12.39
C ALA A 355 -12.84 36.20 11.27
N LYS A 356 -11.77 36.90 10.90
CA LYS A 356 -11.72 38.02 9.95
C LYS A 356 -10.87 37.71 8.72
N GLY A 357 -10.01 36.70 8.77
CA GLY A 357 -9.10 36.30 7.69
C GLY A 357 -9.81 35.89 6.40
N ASP A 358 -9.05 35.85 5.30
CA ASP A 358 -9.55 35.41 4.00
C ASP A 358 -9.84 33.89 3.98
N PHE A 359 -9.04 33.14 4.75
CA PHE A 359 -9.11 31.69 4.90
C PHE A 359 -9.19 31.30 6.37
N VAL A 360 -9.75 30.12 6.64
CA VAL A 360 -9.93 29.55 7.97
C VAL A 360 -9.21 28.21 8.04
N ALA A 361 -8.24 28.09 8.93
CA ALA A 361 -7.52 26.85 9.22
C ALA A 361 -8.09 26.18 10.47
N LEU A 362 -8.24 24.86 10.46
CA LEU A 362 -8.73 24.09 11.59
C LEU A 362 -7.55 23.57 12.44
N LEU A 363 -7.66 23.70 13.76
CA LEU A 363 -6.64 23.24 14.71
C LEU A 363 -7.31 22.75 16.00
N ASP A 364 -6.96 21.54 16.43
CA ASP A 364 -7.39 21.01 17.72
C ASP A 364 -6.43 21.48 18.84
N HIS A 365 -7.00 21.67 20.03
CA HIS A 365 -6.35 22.39 21.14
C HIS A 365 -5.17 21.68 21.81
N ASP A 366 -4.92 20.44 21.43
CA ASP A 366 -3.88 19.55 21.94
C ASP A 366 -2.84 19.15 20.87
N ASP A 367 -3.07 19.54 19.62
CA ASP A 367 -2.20 19.29 18.48
C ASP A 367 -1.22 20.44 18.23
N ALA A 368 -0.35 20.29 17.23
CA ALA A 368 0.65 21.29 16.89
C ALA A 368 0.81 21.50 15.39
N LEU A 369 1.16 22.72 15.00
CA LEU A 369 1.57 23.07 13.64
C LEU A 369 3.09 23.16 13.53
N PRO A 370 3.73 22.59 12.48
CA PRO A 370 5.12 22.87 12.18
C PRO A 370 5.31 24.34 11.77
N GLU A 371 6.52 24.88 11.97
CA GLU A 371 6.85 26.31 11.84
C GLU A 371 6.40 26.96 10.52
N HIS A 372 6.38 26.21 9.43
CA HIS A 372 6.09 26.73 8.09
C HIS A 372 4.72 26.32 7.55
N ALA A 373 3.83 25.74 8.38
CA ALA A 373 2.51 25.28 7.95
C ALA A 373 1.70 26.37 7.25
N LEU A 374 1.52 27.53 7.90
CA LEU A 374 0.74 28.63 7.32
C LEU A 374 1.44 29.30 6.13
N LEU A 375 2.78 29.24 6.06
CA LEU A 375 3.55 29.78 4.93
C LEU A 375 3.25 29.01 3.65
N PHE A 376 3.32 27.68 3.69
CA PHE A 376 3.05 26.83 2.54
C PHE A 376 1.58 26.93 2.09
N MET A 377 0.65 27.03 3.04
CA MET A 377 -0.77 27.28 2.72
C MET A 377 -0.96 28.62 2.02
N ALA A 378 -0.38 29.70 2.55
CA ALA A 378 -0.45 31.03 1.93
C ALA A 378 0.20 31.08 0.54
N GLN A 379 1.33 30.38 0.37
CA GLN A 379 2.02 30.27 -0.92
C GLN A 379 1.14 29.58 -1.97
N ALA A 380 0.48 28.48 -1.62
CA ALA A 380 -0.42 27.77 -2.52
C ALA A 380 -1.65 28.61 -2.89
N ILE A 381 -2.23 29.33 -1.92
CA ILE A 381 -3.32 30.29 -2.18
C ILE A 381 -2.89 31.39 -3.16
N CYS A 382 -1.67 31.92 -3.03
CA CYS A 382 -1.15 32.94 -3.94
C CYS A 382 -0.85 32.39 -5.34
N ALA A 383 -0.35 31.15 -5.43
CA ALA A 383 -0.06 30.47 -6.69
C ALA A 383 -1.34 30.13 -7.46
N GLN A 384 -2.43 29.82 -6.74
CA GLN A 384 -3.74 29.51 -7.31
C GLN A 384 -4.85 30.31 -6.60
N PRO A 385 -5.12 31.56 -7.02
CA PRO A 385 -6.07 32.45 -6.34
C PRO A 385 -7.51 31.95 -6.27
N GLU A 386 -7.91 31.01 -7.14
CA GLU A 386 -9.24 30.40 -7.19
C GLU A 386 -9.45 29.29 -6.14
N THR A 387 -8.40 28.87 -5.43
CA THR A 387 -8.43 27.83 -4.42
C THR A 387 -9.50 28.11 -3.36
N GLN A 388 -10.32 27.11 -3.07
CA GLN A 388 -11.39 27.20 -2.08
C GLN A 388 -11.08 26.40 -0.82
N ILE A 389 -10.39 25.28 -0.99
CA ILE A 389 -10.07 24.34 0.09
C ILE A 389 -8.63 23.88 -0.09
N LEU A 390 -7.88 23.79 1.00
CA LEU A 390 -6.56 23.19 1.03
C LEU A 390 -6.50 22.13 2.13
N TYR A 391 -5.64 21.15 1.94
CA TYR A 391 -5.28 20.19 2.98
C TYR A 391 -3.84 19.73 2.83
N SER A 392 -3.27 19.16 3.89
CA SER A 392 -1.88 18.69 3.91
C SER A 392 -1.77 17.24 4.36
N ASP A 393 -0.58 16.66 4.16
CA ASP A 393 -0.14 15.48 4.89
C ASP A 393 -0.06 15.79 6.40
N GLU A 394 -0.04 14.73 7.20
CA GLU A 394 -0.04 14.79 8.67
C GLU A 394 0.78 13.64 9.25
N ASP A 395 1.18 13.76 10.51
CA ASP A 395 1.77 12.67 11.28
C ASP A 395 1.25 12.71 12.74
N LYS A 396 1.84 11.88 13.60
CA LYS A 396 1.53 11.84 15.03
C LYS A 396 2.71 12.21 15.90
N LEU A 397 2.44 12.88 17.02
CA LEU A 397 3.37 13.15 18.12
C LEU A 397 3.03 12.28 19.32
N ASN A 398 4.02 11.55 19.82
CA ASN A 398 3.87 10.79 21.06
C ASN A 398 4.08 11.67 22.31
N GLY A 399 3.93 11.09 23.50
CA GLY A 399 4.10 11.79 24.78
C GLY A 399 5.50 12.38 25.03
N ARG A 400 6.52 11.97 24.25
CA ARG A 400 7.89 12.51 24.29
C ARG A 400 8.11 13.65 23.27
N GLY A 401 7.14 13.89 22.39
CA GLY A 401 7.27 14.83 21.28
C GLY A 401 7.99 14.25 20.05
N GLU A 402 8.15 12.92 19.98
CA GLU A 402 8.72 12.25 18.80
C GLU A 402 7.61 12.03 17.76
N ARG A 403 7.95 12.23 16.49
CA ARG A 403 7.03 12.12 15.35
C ARG A 403 7.00 10.69 14.81
N PHE A 404 5.82 10.18 14.44
CA PHE A 404 5.63 8.83 13.90
C PHE A 404 4.33 8.69 13.08
N ASP A 405 4.18 7.56 12.37
CA ASP A 405 2.97 7.19 11.61
C ASP A 405 2.51 8.26 10.59
N PRO A 406 3.36 8.65 9.63
CA PRO A 406 3.03 9.67 8.65
C PRO A 406 1.93 9.20 7.68
N HIS A 407 0.94 10.06 7.48
CA HIS A 407 -0.07 9.91 6.45
C HIS A 407 0.27 10.80 5.25
N PHE A 408 0.96 10.21 4.29
CA PHE A 408 1.22 10.79 2.98
C PHE A 408 0.01 10.58 2.07
N LYS A 409 -0.81 11.62 1.97
CA LYS A 409 -2.11 11.61 1.32
C LYS A 409 -1.96 11.76 -0.20
N SER A 410 -2.98 11.30 -0.93
CA SER A 410 -3.08 11.61 -2.35
C SER A 410 -3.59 13.03 -2.58
N ASN A 411 -3.55 13.49 -3.83
CA ASN A 411 -4.39 14.60 -4.27
C ASN A 411 -5.88 14.26 -4.14
N TRP A 412 -6.75 15.22 -4.44
CA TRP A 412 -8.19 15.10 -4.21
C TRP A 412 -8.77 13.82 -4.82
N ASN A 413 -9.27 12.95 -3.95
CA ASN A 413 -9.81 11.63 -4.27
C ASN A 413 -11.20 11.52 -3.63
N PRO A 414 -12.26 11.92 -4.34
CA PRO A 414 -13.59 12.04 -3.73
C PRO A 414 -14.16 10.68 -3.30
N ASP A 415 -13.86 9.58 -4.00
CA ASP A 415 -14.35 8.26 -3.59
C ASP A 415 -13.65 7.76 -2.33
N LEU A 416 -12.35 8.03 -2.20
CA LEU A 416 -11.63 7.78 -0.94
C LEU A 416 -12.20 8.65 0.19
N PHE A 417 -12.49 9.93 -0.08
CA PHE A 417 -13.10 10.84 0.88
C PHE A 417 -14.50 10.39 1.36
N PHE A 418 -15.33 9.88 0.44
CA PHE A 418 -16.63 9.32 0.81
C PHE A 418 -16.51 8.03 1.61
N SER A 419 -15.43 7.26 1.40
CA SER A 419 -15.15 6.03 2.16
C SER A 419 -14.49 6.31 3.51
N GLN A 420 -13.73 7.40 3.65
CA GLN A 420 -13.04 7.81 4.87
C GLN A 420 -12.66 9.30 4.81
N ASN A 421 -12.81 10.04 5.92
CA ASN A 421 -12.33 11.42 6.01
C ASN A 421 -10.79 11.49 6.09
N TYR A 422 -10.11 11.37 4.95
CA TYR A 422 -8.64 11.46 4.88
C TYR A 422 -8.12 12.91 4.78
N VAL A 423 -8.99 13.89 4.47
CA VAL A 423 -8.60 15.30 4.40
C VAL A 423 -8.25 15.81 5.80
N SER A 424 -9.18 15.65 6.75
CA SER A 424 -9.01 15.95 8.17
C SER A 424 -8.32 17.30 8.41
N HIS A 425 -7.37 17.36 9.36
CA HIS A 425 -6.51 18.50 9.61
C HIS A 425 -5.15 18.31 8.90
N LEU A 426 -4.43 19.34 8.47
CA LEU A 426 -4.77 20.76 8.46
C LEU A 426 -5.68 21.09 7.28
N GLY A 427 -6.98 21.15 7.50
CA GLY A 427 -7.96 21.64 6.53
C GLY A 427 -8.02 23.17 6.56
N VAL A 428 -7.88 23.81 5.40
CA VAL A 428 -7.96 25.26 5.25
C VAL A 428 -9.03 25.62 4.23
N TYR A 429 -10.02 26.42 4.64
CA TYR A 429 -11.21 26.72 3.84
C TYR A 429 -11.31 28.22 3.59
N ARG A 430 -11.73 28.62 2.39
CA ARG A 430 -12.04 30.03 2.14
C ARG A 430 -13.18 30.47 3.07
N ARG A 431 -13.00 31.57 3.78
CA ARG A 431 -14.00 32.03 4.78
C ARG A 431 -15.38 32.27 4.15
N THR A 432 -15.43 32.82 2.95
CA THR A 432 -16.70 33.08 2.24
C THR A 432 -17.45 31.81 1.89
N LEU A 433 -16.73 30.70 1.63
CA LEU A 433 -17.34 29.39 1.42
C LEU A 433 -17.97 28.86 2.72
N LEU A 434 -17.25 28.97 3.85
CA LEU A 434 -17.79 28.61 5.16
C LEU A 434 -19.03 29.44 5.53
N GLN A 435 -19.02 30.74 5.22
CA GLN A 435 -20.19 31.61 5.40
C GLN A 435 -21.37 31.19 4.53
N GLN A 436 -21.11 30.79 3.28
CA GLN A 436 -22.14 30.33 2.35
C GLN A 436 -22.83 29.05 2.85
N ILE A 437 -22.09 28.12 3.47
CA ILE A 437 -22.65 26.87 4.00
C ILE A 437 -23.16 26.98 5.46
N GLY A 438 -22.97 28.13 6.11
CA GLY A 438 -23.42 28.39 7.48
C GLY A 438 -22.52 27.80 8.58
N GLY A 439 -21.23 27.58 8.31
CA GLY A 439 -20.26 27.07 9.29
C GLY A 439 -20.45 25.59 9.64
N PHE A 440 -20.09 25.20 10.86
CA PHE A 440 -20.22 23.83 11.38
C PHE A 440 -21.66 23.49 11.75
N ARG A 441 -22.09 22.28 11.40
CA ARG A 441 -23.44 21.80 11.68
C ARG A 441 -23.49 21.11 13.05
N LEU A 442 -24.54 21.38 13.82
CA LEU A 442 -24.81 20.69 15.08
C LEU A 442 -25.43 19.31 14.83
N GLY A 443 -25.18 18.35 15.71
CA GLY A 443 -25.76 17.00 15.64
C GLY A 443 -25.00 16.04 14.72
N VAL A 444 -23.75 16.37 14.39
CA VAL A 444 -22.78 15.52 13.66
C VAL A 444 -21.41 15.54 14.34
N GLU A 445 -21.38 15.88 15.63
CA GLU A 445 -20.17 15.84 16.45
C GLU A 445 -19.55 14.43 16.37
N GLY A 446 -18.23 14.38 16.17
CA GLY A 446 -17.48 13.15 15.82
C GLY A 446 -17.20 13.00 14.33
N SER A 447 -17.94 13.71 13.46
CA SER A 447 -17.74 13.76 12.00
C SER A 447 -17.88 15.19 11.45
N GLN A 448 -17.77 16.19 12.33
CA GLN A 448 -18.01 17.60 11.98
C GLN A 448 -17.13 18.10 10.82
N ASP A 449 -15.89 17.62 10.69
CA ASP A 449 -14.96 18.05 9.65
C ASP A 449 -15.32 17.43 8.29
N GLN A 450 -15.73 16.16 8.29
CA GLN A 450 -16.22 15.50 7.08
C GLN A 450 -17.53 16.14 6.62
N ASP A 451 -18.46 16.43 7.54
CA ASP A 451 -19.70 17.14 7.25
C ASP A 451 -19.47 18.54 6.66
N LEU A 452 -18.50 19.28 7.23
CA LEU A 452 -18.13 20.60 6.74
C LEU A 452 -17.66 20.53 5.29
N LEU A 453 -16.73 19.63 4.98
CA LEU A 453 -16.22 19.45 3.63
C LEU A 453 -17.31 18.94 2.67
N LEU A 454 -18.13 17.96 3.08
CA LEU A 454 -19.27 17.47 2.29
C LEU A 454 -20.21 18.61 1.87
N ARG A 455 -20.54 19.54 2.78
CA ARG A 455 -21.39 20.69 2.48
C ARG A 455 -20.70 21.74 1.61
N CYS A 456 -19.37 21.79 1.59
CA CYS A 456 -18.60 22.63 0.67
C CYS A 456 -18.61 22.11 -0.77
N LEU A 457 -18.62 20.78 -0.99
CA LEU A 457 -18.43 20.15 -2.31
C LEU A 457 -19.37 20.69 -3.41
N PRO A 458 -20.68 20.94 -3.18
CA PRO A 458 -21.58 21.45 -4.22
C PRO A 458 -21.25 22.88 -4.71
N HIS A 459 -20.31 23.57 -4.05
CA HIS A 459 -19.94 24.96 -4.34
C HIS A 459 -18.52 25.10 -4.88
N VAL A 460 -17.79 24.00 -5.08
CA VAL A 460 -16.38 24.00 -5.50
C VAL A 460 -16.17 23.03 -6.65
N GLN A 461 -15.23 23.36 -7.53
CA GLN A 461 -14.71 22.44 -8.54
C GLN A 461 -13.53 21.63 -7.97
N ALA A 462 -13.24 20.47 -8.54
CA ALA A 462 -12.17 19.58 -8.06
C ALA A 462 -10.80 20.28 -8.02
N GLU A 463 -10.51 21.12 -9.01
CA GLU A 463 -9.24 21.85 -9.13
C GLU A 463 -9.09 22.93 -8.05
N GLN A 464 -10.18 23.33 -7.39
CA GLN A 464 -10.16 24.31 -6.30
C GLN A 464 -9.89 23.68 -4.93
N ILE A 465 -9.73 22.34 -4.87
CA ILE A 465 -9.34 21.58 -3.68
C ILE A 465 -7.87 21.18 -3.85
N VAL A 466 -6.99 21.85 -3.11
CA VAL A 466 -5.54 21.77 -3.31
C VAL A 466 -4.89 20.98 -2.18
N HIS A 467 -4.15 19.93 -2.55
CA HIS A 467 -3.31 19.18 -1.63
C HIS A 467 -1.91 19.78 -1.55
N ILE A 468 -1.38 19.93 -0.34
CA ILE A 468 0.01 20.30 -0.07
C ILE A 468 0.75 19.05 0.46
N PRO A 469 1.58 18.38 -0.36
CA PRO A 469 2.22 17.10 -0.01
C PRO A 469 3.41 17.29 0.95
N ARG A 470 3.12 17.88 2.10
CA ARG A 470 4.05 18.17 3.20
C ARG A 470 3.32 17.89 4.50
N VAL A 471 4.05 17.38 5.49
CA VAL A 471 3.49 17.16 6.82
C VAL A 471 3.34 18.51 7.51
N LEU A 472 2.13 19.08 7.48
CA LEU A 472 1.84 20.42 8.02
C LEU A 472 0.92 20.39 9.24
N TYR A 473 0.73 19.21 9.82
CA TYR A 473 -0.07 18.99 11.01
C TYR A 473 0.46 17.81 11.83
N HIS A 474 0.50 17.97 13.15
CA HIS A 474 0.98 16.96 14.08
C HIS A 474 -0.10 16.60 15.10
N TRP A 475 -0.68 15.40 14.95
CA TRP A 475 -1.71 14.85 15.84
C TRP A 475 -1.10 14.32 17.13
N ARG A 476 -1.54 14.76 18.30
CA ARG A 476 -1.00 14.25 19.56
C ARG A 476 -1.74 13.00 20.01
N THR A 477 -0.98 11.92 20.24
CA THR A 477 -1.54 10.73 20.87
C THR A 477 -1.51 10.89 22.40
N ILE A 478 -2.68 11.17 22.99
CA ILE A 478 -2.82 11.34 24.44
C ILE A 478 -3.57 10.15 25.03
N GLU A 479 -3.08 9.66 26.17
CA GLU A 479 -3.74 8.64 26.97
C GLU A 479 -5.12 9.15 27.45
N GLY A 480 -6.19 8.57 26.91
CA GLY A 480 -7.58 8.97 27.19
C GLY A 480 -8.21 9.94 26.19
N SER A 481 -7.54 10.31 25.09
CA SER A 481 -8.17 11.05 23.99
C SER A 481 -8.93 10.09 23.07
N THR A 482 -10.26 10.23 23.06
CA THR A 482 -11.29 9.84 22.07
C THR A 482 -11.28 8.45 21.38
N ALA A 483 -10.30 7.57 21.64
CA ALA A 483 -10.07 6.33 20.88
C ALA A 483 -10.27 5.03 21.69
N LEU A 484 -10.48 5.12 23.01
CA LEU A 484 -10.39 3.94 23.90
C LEU A 484 -11.70 3.58 24.63
N ALA A 485 -12.78 4.33 24.48
CA ALA A 485 -14.09 3.87 24.96
C ALA A 485 -14.84 3.15 23.82
N SER A 486 -15.20 1.88 24.04
CA SER A 486 -16.00 1.07 23.11
C SER A 486 -17.35 1.70 22.72
N GLY A 487 -17.88 2.62 23.52
CA GLY A 487 -19.04 3.45 23.19
C GLY A 487 -18.75 4.62 22.25
N GLU A 488 -17.53 5.17 22.26
CA GLU A 488 -17.15 6.35 21.45
C GLU A 488 -16.97 6.02 19.96
N LYS A 489 -16.58 4.77 19.62
CA LYS A 489 -16.44 4.34 18.21
C LYS A 489 -17.77 4.25 17.46
N SER A 490 -18.89 4.06 18.17
CA SER A 490 -20.22 3.93 17.55
C SER A 490 -20.80 5.28 17.12
N TYR A 491 -20.72 6.31 17.97
CA TYR A 491 -21.34 7.60 17.65
C TYR A 491 -20.61 8.34 16.53
N THR A 492 -19.27 8.24 16.44
CA THR A 492 -18.49 8.88 15.37
C THR A 492 -18.82 8.28 14.01
N THR A 493 -18.97 6.94 13.96
CA THR A 493 -19.39 6.22 12.75
C THR A 493 -20.82 6.61 12.36
N ASP A 494 -21.75 6.66 13.31
CA ASP A 494 -23.14 7.06 13.06
C ASP A 494 -23.25 8.51 12.57
N ALA A 495 -22.45 9.42 13.14
CA ALA A 495 -22.38 10.82 12.72
C ALA A 495 -21.87 10.95 11.27
N GLY A 496 -20.87 10.18 10.88
CA GLY A 496 -20.37 10.18 9.50
C GLY A 496 -21.33 9.55 8.50
N ILE A 497 -21.98 8.43 8.85
CA ILE A 497 -23.06 7.87 8.03
C ILE A 497 -24.17 8.91 7.85
N LYS A 498 -24.55 9.62 8.92
CA LYS A 498 -25.56 10.68 8.86
C LYS A 498 -25.11 11.83 7.94
N ALA A 499 -23.87 12.31 8.06
CA ALA A 499 -23.34 13.38 7.21
C ALA A 499 -23.36 13.00 5.72
N LEU A 500 -22.90 11.79 5.39
CA LEU A 500 -22.91 11.27 4.02
C LEU A 500 -24.34 11.06 3.48
N ARG A 501 -25.26 10.49 4.29
CA ARG A 501 -26.67 10.35 3.89
C ARG A 501 -27.32 11.69 3.61
N ASP A 502 -27.10 12.67 4.48
CA ASP A 502 -27.62 14.04 4.30
C ASP A 502 -27.06 14.67 3.01
N TYR A 503 -25.77 14.48 2.72
CA TYR A 503 -25.14 14.92 1.47
C TYR A 503 -25.78 14.25 0.25
N PHE A 504 -25.75 12.92 0.17
CA PHE A 504 -26.24 12.19 -1.00
C PHE A 504 -27.75 12.34 -1.23
N ALA A 505 -28.55 12.55 -0.17
CA ALA A 505 -29.97 12.86 -0.31
C ALA A 505 -30.24 14.10 -1.17
N THR A 506 -29.28 15.04 -1.24
CA THR A 506 -29.35 16.24 -2.10
C THR A 506 -28.68 16.07 -3.46
N GLN A 507 -27.72 15.16 -3.59
CA GLN A 507 -26.94 14.97 -4.82
C GLN A 507 -27.56 13.96 -5.76
N GLN A 508 -28.03 12.81 -5.24
CA GLN A 508 -28.55 11.72 -6.06
C GLN A 508 -29.54 10.85 -5.28
N THR A 509 -30.75 10.70 -5.81
CA THR A 509 -31.79 9.85 -5.22
C THR A 509 -31.40 8.37 -5.30
N GLY A 510 -31.68 7.61 -4.24
CA GLY A 510 -31.48 6.16 -4.18
C GLY A 510 -30.07 5.70 -3.80
N VAL A 511 -29.16 6.64 -3.49
CA VAL A 511 -27.86 6.30 -2.91
C VAL A 511 -28.04 5.92 -1.43
N GLU A 512 -27.49 4.78 -1.05
CA GLU A 512 -27.45 4.30 0.33
C GLU A 512 -26.04 4.41 0.89
N VAL A 513 -25.93 4.64 2.21
CA VAL A 513 -24.65 4.71 2.92
C VAL A 513 -24.71 3.81 4.13
N ASP A 514 -23.72 2.94 4.26
CA ASP A 514 -23.55 2.00 5.36
C ASP A 514 -22.16 2.15 5.99
N ALA A 515 -21.97 1.51 7.14
CA ALA A 515 -20.64 1.31 7.71
C ALA A 515 -19.76 0.49 6.76
N GLY A 516 -18.49 0.87 6.67
CA GLY A 516 -17.46 0.14 5.96
C GLY A 516 -16.93 -1.06 6.75
N LEU A 517 -15.86 -1.67 6.26
CA LEU A 517 -15.29 -2.90 6.83
C LEU A 517 -14.48 -2.66 8.12
N VAL A 518 -14.09 -1.41 8.41
CA VAL A 518 -13.39 -1.00 9.62
C VAL A 518 -14.04 0.26 10.23
N PRO A 519 -13.85 0.54 11.54
CA PRO A 519 -14.47 1.70 12.20
C PRO A 519 -14.17 3.03 11.49
N ASN A 520 -15.15 3.96 11.51
CA ASN A 520 -15.05 5.28 10.85
C ASN A 520 -14.74 5.24 9.33
N THR A 521 -15.16 4.15 8.67
CA THR A 521 -15.16 4.04 7.22
C THR A 521 -16.56 3.72 6.72
N TYR A 522 -16.82 3.96 5.44
CA TYR A 522 -18.16 3.93 4.88
C TYR A 522 -18.21 3.22 3.53
N ARG A 523 -19.36 2.63 3.23
CA ARG A 523 -19.69 2.09 1.91
C ARG A 523 -20.83 2.89 1.32
N VAL A 524 -20.60 3.51 0.17
CA VAL A 524 -21.62 4.21 -0.62
C VAL A 524 -22.13 3.28 -1.72
N ARG A 525 -23.41 2.93 -1.69
CA ARG A 525 -24.07 2.05 -2.66
C ARG A 525 -24.96 2.88 -3.60
N TYR A 526 -24.63 2.86 -4.89
CA TYR A 526 -25.37 3.58 -5.92
C TYR A 526 -26.49 2.70 -6.51
N PRO A 527 -27.64 3.28 -6.89
CA PRO A 527 -28.75 2.52 -7.45
C PRO A 527 -28.45 2.07 -8.88
N ILE A 528 -28.88 0.86 -9.23
CA ILE A 528 -28.91 0.36 -10.60
C ILE A 528 -30.33 0.63 -11.16
N PRO A 529 -30.46 1.20 -12.37
CA PRO A 529 -31.77 1.47 -12.97
C PRO A 529 -32.50 0.17 -13.32
N GLU A 530 -33.83 0.21 -13.32
CA GLU A 530 -34.67 -0.89 -13.81
C GLU A 530 -35.29 -0.53 -15.17
N PRO A 531 -35.11 -1.35 -16.22
CA PRO A 531 -34.34 -2.60 -16.24
C PRO A 531 -32.82 -2.38 -16.15
N ALA A 532 -32.14 -3.27 -15.44
CA ALA A 532 -30.67 -3.25 -15.32
C ALA A 532 -29.99 -3.33 -16.71
N PRO A 533 -28.86 -2.65 -16.94
CA PRO A 533 -28.17 -2.66 -18.24
C PRO A 533 -27.59 -4.03 -18.59
N LEU A 534 -27.53 -4.35 -19.87
CA LEU A 534 -26.84 -5.56 -20.32
C LEU A 534 -25.32 -5.37 -20.20
N VAL A 535 -24.64 -6.30 -19.52
CA VAL A 535 -23.17 -6.37 -19.46
C VAL A 535 -22.66 -7.43 -20.44
N SER A 536 -21.72 -7.09 -21.32
CA SER A 536 -21.01 -8.06 -22.15
C SER A 536 -19.63 -8.35 -21.57
N LEU A 537 -19.46 -9.56 -21.00
CA LEU A 537 -18.18 -10.03 -20.45
C LEU A 537 -17.36 -10.67 -21.57
N LEU A 538 -16.22 -10.07 -21.90
CA LEU A 538 -15.30 -10.49 -22.94
C LEU A 538 -14.20 -11.34 -22.32
N ILE A 539 -14.08 -12.60 -22.78
CA ILE A 539 -13.12 -13.57 -22.23
C ILE A 539 -12.21 -14.11 -23.33
N PRO A 540 -11.07 -13.44 -23.62
CA PRO A 540 -10.02 -13.96 -24.49
C PRO A 540 -9.51 -15.32 -24.02
N THR A 541 -9.55 -16.33 -24.88
CA THR A 541 -9.21 -17.70 -24.51
C THR A 541 -8.41 -18.40 -25.61
N ARG A 542 -7.46 -19.24 -25.20
CA ARG A 542 -6.86 -20.26 -26.06
C ARG A 542 -6.54 -21.50 -25.24
N ASP A 543 -7.15 -22.63 -25.61
CA ASP A 543 -6.95 -23.93 -24.97
C ASP A 543 -7.17 -23.90 -23.45
N ARG A 544 -6.72 -24.95 -22.73
CA ARG A 544 -6.78 -25.05 -21.26
C ARG A 544 -8.20 -24.95 -20.70
N ARG A 545 -9.06 -25.86 -21.15
CA ARG A 545 -10.45 -26.04 -20.67
C ARG A 545 -10.62 -25.76 -19.17
N SER A 546 -9.78 -26.32 -18.30
CA SER A 546 -9.94 -26.22 -16.85
C SER A 546 -10.01 -24.78 -16.33
N LEU A 547 -9.21 -23.86 -16.89
CA LEU A 547 -9.22 -22.45 -16.48
C LEU A 547 -10.50 -21.77 -16.96
N THR A 548 -10.75 -21.83 -18.27
CA THR A 548 -11.89 -21.16 -18.90
C THR A 548 -13.23 -21.69 -18.38
N GLU A 549 -13.34 -23.00 -18.17
CA GLU A 549 -14.53 -23.60 -17.58
C GLU A 549 -14.75 -23.11 -16.15
N THR A 550 -13.70 -23.03 -15.32
CA THR A 550 -13.79 -22.48 -13.96
C THR A 550 -14.27 -21.03 -13.98
N ALA A 551 -13.70 -20.19 -14.83
CA ALA A 551 -14.10 -18.80 -14.97
C ALA A 551 -15.56 -18.67 -15.41
N VAL A 552 -15.94 -19.30 -16.52
CA VAL A 552 -17.30 -19.21 -17.07
C VAL A 552 -18.35 -19.77 -16.10
N ARG A 553 -18.11 -20.97 -15.53
CA ARG A 553 -19.06 -21.57 -14.58
C ARG A 553 -19.18 -20.76 -13.30
N SER A 554 -18.07 -20.27 -12.73
CA SER A 554 -18.14 -19.43 -11.52
C SER A 554 -18.96 -18.16 -11.76
N ILE A 555 -18.83 -17.53 -12.95
CA ILE A 555 -19.67 -16.37 -13.33
C ILE A 555 -21.14 -16.77 -13.46
N LEU A 556 -21.44 -17.89 -14.13
CA LEU A 556 -22.83 -18.35 -14.35
C LEU A 556 -23.54 -18.77 -13.07
N GLU A 557 -22.82 -19.39 -12.14
CA GLU A 557 -23.37 -20.05 -10.96
C GLU A 557 -23.36 -19.15 -9.72
N LYS A 558 -22.37 -18.27 -9.58
CA LYS A 558 -22.18 -17.47 -8.35
C LYS A 558 -22.68 -16.02 -8.46
N SER A 559 -22.81 -15.43 -9.65
CA SER A 559 -23.14 -14.01 -9.79
C SER A 559 -24.62 -13.72 -9.47
N THR A 560 -24.89 -12.69 -8.64
CA THR A 560 -26.26 -12.23 -8.33
C THR A 560 -26.83 -11.31 -9.42
N TYR A 561 -25.99 -10.55 -10.10
CA TYR A 561 -26.38 -9.76 -11.26
C TYR A 561 -26.75 -10.68 -12.43
N THR A 562 -27.94 -10.54 -13.01
CA THR A 562 -28.46 -11.53 -13.98
C THR A 562 -28.47 -11.08 -15.44
N ASN A 563 -28.40 -9.77 -15.72
CA ASN A 563 -28.52 -9.25 -17.09
C ASN A 563 -27.14 -9.11 -17.77
N TYR A 564 -26.52 -10.24 -18.11
CA TYR A 564 -25.23 -10.27 -18.79
C TYR A 564 -25.18 -11.33 -19.90
N GLU A 565 -24.24 -11.15 -20.83
CA GLU A 565 -23.79 -12.17 -21.77
C GLU A 565 -22.28 -12.40 -21.62
N ILE A 566 -21.83 -13.61 -21.93
CA ILE A 566 -20.41 -14.00 -21.95
C ILE A 566 -20.01 -14.24 -23.40
N LEU A 567 -19.01 -13.50 -23.88
CA LEU A 567 -18.39 -13.69 -25.18
C LEU A 567 -17.00 -14.30 -24.97
N ILE A 568 -16.89 -15.62 -25.15
CA ILE A 568 -15.61 -16.31 -25.19
C ILE A 568 -14.97 -16.00 -26.54
N LEU A 569 -13.81 -15.35 -26.54
CA LEU A 569 -13.10 -14.95 -27.75
C LEU A 569 -11.99 -15.97 -28.00
N ASP A 570 -12.29 -16.96 -28.84
CA ASP A 570 -11.42 -18.11 -29.08
C ASP A 570 -10.29 -17.76 -30.04
N ASN A 571 -9.06 -17.67 -29.53
CA ASN A 571 -7.86 -17.39 -30.31
C ASN A 571 -7.23 -18.67 -30.91
N GLY A 572 -8.04 -19.43 -31.63
CA GLY A 572 -7.60 -20.63 -32.34
C GLY A 572 -7.23 -21.78 -31.42
N SER A 573 -8.11 -22.13 -30.48
CA SER A 573 -7.97 -23.33 -29.65
C SER A 573 -7.92 -24.60 -30.52
N VAL A 574 -7.06 -25.53 -30.15
CA VAL A 574 -6.80 -26.80 -30.87
C VAL A 574 -7.06 -28.03 -30.01
N GLU A 575 -7.09 -27.88 -28.68
CA GLU A 575 -7.39 -28.97 -27.76
C GLU A 575 -8.84 -29.43 -27.94
N ALA A 576 -9.02 -30.73 -28.21
CA ALA A 576 -10.32 -31.32 -28.51
C ALA A 576 -11.31 -31.15 -27.35
N ASP A 577 -10.82 -31.24 -26.13
CA ASP A 577 -11.51 -31.06 -24.87
C ASP A 577 -11.95 -29.61 -24.63
N THR A 578 -11.15 -28.62 -25.03
CA THR A 578 -11.54 -27.20 -25.01
C THR A 578 -12.64 -26.92 -26.04
N LEU A 579 -12.50 -27.43 -27.27
CA LEU A 579 -13.51 -27.30 -28.31
C LEU A 579 -14.83 -28.02 -27.95
N GLU A 580 -14.74 -29.18 -27.30
CA GLU A 580 -15.89 -29.89 -26.76
C GLU A 580 -16.65 -29.02 -25.75
N PHE A 581 -15.93 -28.47 -24.78
CA PHE A 581 -16.49 -27.58 -23.76
C PHE A 581 -17.19 -26.37 -24.40
N PHE A 582 -16.58 -25.72 -25.38
CA PHE A 582 -17.19 -24.60 -26.11
C PHE A 582 -18.52 -24.96 -26.78
N ARG A 583 -18.64 -26.17 -27.35
CA ARG A 583 -19.92 -26.63 -27.92
C ARG A 583 -20.95 -26.91 -26.82
N GLN A 584 -20.53 -27.51 -25.71
CA GLN A 584 -21.41 -27.87 -24.59
C GLN A 584 -21.96 -26.63 -23.89
N ILE A 585 -21.10 -25.70 -23.48
CA ILE A 585 -21.51 -24.55 -22.65
C ILE A 585 -22.49 -23.62 -23.37
N GLN A 586 -22.35 -23.44 -24.69
CA GLN A 586 -23.29 -22.65 -25.50
C GLN A 586 -24.68 -23.31 -25.62
N GLN A 587 -24.77 -24.64 -25.47
CA GLN A 587 -26.05 -25.36 -25.43
C GLN A 587 -26.65 -25.34 -24.03
N GLU A 588 -25.80 -25.38 -22.99
CA GLU A 588 -26.19 -25.33 -21.58
C GLU A 588 -26.78 -23.97 -21.19
N ASP A 589 -26.14 -22.85 -21.59
CA ASP A 589 -26.59 -21.51 -21.23
C ASP A 589 -26.58 -20.54 -22.42
N ARG A 590 -27.77 -19.99 -22.73
CA ARG A 590 -28.00 -19.03 -23.82
C ARG A 590 -27.23 -17.71 -23.69
N ARG A 591 -26.71 -17.40 -22.49
CA ARG A 591 -25.91 -16.20 -22.22
C ARG A 591 -24.49 -16.34 -22.77
N VAL A 592 -24.02 -17.57 -23.04
CA VAL A 592 -22.65 -17.83 -23.50
C VAL A 592 -22.60 -17.95 -25.01
N LYS A 593 -21.61 -17.28 -25.62
CA LYS A 593 -21.28 -17.41 -27.05
C LYS A 593 -19.78 -17.49 -27.23
N VAL A 594 -19.36 -18.30 -28.19
CA VAL A 594 -17.97 -18.43 -28.59
C VAL A 594 -17.79 -17.76 -29.95
N LEU A 595 -16.87 -16.80 -30.03
CA LEU A 595 -16.54 -16.08 -31.25
C LEU A 595 -15.11 -16.46 -31.69
N PRO A 596 -14.92 -16.97 -32.91
CA PRO A 596 -13.59 -17.30 -33.41
C PRO A 596 -12.79 -16.03 -33.74
N TYR A 597 -11.53 -16.00 -33.31
CA TYR A 597 -10.55 -14.95 -33.59
C TYR A 597 -9.25 -15.57 -34.11
N ASP A 598 -9.20 -15.78 -35.43
CA ASP A 598 -8.10 -16.46 -36.13
C ASP A 598 -6.99 -15.47 -36.57
N PHE A 599 -6.35 -14.84 -35.58
CA PHE A 599 -5.23 -13.93 -35.78
C PHE A 599 -4.13 -14.21 -34.75
N PRO A 600 -2.89 -13.72 -34.95
CA PRO A 600 -1.85 -13.79 -33.91
C PRO A 600 -2.34 -13.17 -32.60
N PHE A 601 -1.93 -13.76 -31.47
CA PHE A 601 -2.35 -13.30 -30.15
C PHE A 601 -1.95 -11.84 -29.94
N ASN A 602 -2.94 -11.03 -29.63
CA ASN A 602 -2.84 -9.62 -29.28
C ASN A 602 -4.02 -9.32 -28.36
N TYR A 603 -3.74 -9.14 -27.08
CA TYR A 603 -4.76 -8.97 -26.03
C TYR A 603 -5.64 -7.75 -26.31
N SER A 604 -5.04 -6.65 -26.76
CA SER A 604 -5.76 -5.43 -27.13
C SER A 604 -6.68 -5.68 -28.33
N ALA A 605 -6.17 -6.29 -29.40
CA ALA A 605 -6.95 -6.52 -30.62
C ALA A 605 -8.13 -7.47 -30.41
N ILE A 606 -7.93 -8.56 -29.67
CA ILE A 606 -9.00 -9.53 -29.40
C ILE A 606 -10.10 -8.93 -28.53
N ASN A 607 -9.76 -8.14 -27.52
CA ASN A 607 -10.74 -7.41 -26.71
C ASN A 607 -11.49 -6.34 -27.52
N ASN A 608 -10.79 -5.58 -28.37
CA ASN A 608 -11.43 -4.65 -29.31
C ASN A 608 -12.40 -5.38 -30.25
N PHE A 609 -12.03 -6.58 -30.73
CA PHE A 609 -12.92 -7.44 -31.51
C PHE A 609 -14.15 -7.86 -30.71
N GLY A 610 -13.98 -8.27 -29.45
CA GLY A 610 -15.09 -8.60 -28.56
C GLY A 610 -16.05 -7.43 -28.33
N ALA A 611 -15.52 -6.23 -28.06
CA ALA A 611 -16.31 -5.02 -27.82
C ALA A 611 -17.17 -4.62 -29.02
N ARG A 612 -16.69 -4.85 -30.25
CA ARG A 612 -17.48 -4.65 -31.48
C ARG A 612 -18.67 -5.62 -31.59
N HIS A 613 -18.56 -6.82 -31.05
CA HIS A 613 -19.61 -7.85 -31.06
C HIS A 613 -20.52 -7.81 -29.83
N ALA A 614 -20.09 -7.13 -28.77
CA ALA A 614 -20.85 -6.93 -27.54
C ALA A 614 -22.18 -6.21 -27.78
N LYS A 615 -23.25 -6.71 -27.18
CA LYS A 615 -24.58 -6.08 -27.20
C LYS A 615 -24.84 -5.22 -25.97
N GLY A 616 -24.06 -5.42 -24.91
CA GLY A 616 -24.16 -4.70 -23.66
C GLY A 616 -23.80 -3.23 -23.80
N THR A 617 -24.46 -2.40 -23.00
CA THR A 617 -24.09 -0.99 -22.82
C THR A 617 -22.93 -0.84 -21.83
N VAL A 618 -22.61 -1.92 -21.10
CA VAL A 618 -21.42 -2.06 -20.27
C VAL A 618 -20.57 -3.19 -20.85
N ILE A 619 -19.27 -2.95 -21.00
CA ILE A 619 -18.27 -3.92 -21.42
C ILE A 619 -17.48 -4.36 -20.19
N GLY A 620 -17.27 -5.66 -20.05
CA GLY A 620 -16.33 -6.22 -19.07
C GLY A 620 -15.15 -6.88 -19.76
N LEU A 621 -13.94 -6.43 -19.48
CA LEU A 621 -12.71 -7.14 -19.84
C LEU A 621 -12.41 -8.12 -18.70
N VAL A 622 -12.41 -9.41 -19.00
CA VAL A 622 -12.27 -10.47 -17.99
C VAL A 622 -11.33 -11.55 -18.51
N ASN A 623 -10.29 -11.88 -17.75
CA ASN A 623 -9.39 -12.97 -18.13
C ASN A 623 -10.06 -14.34 -17.97
N ASN A 624 -9.57 -15.35 -18.70
CA ASN A 624 -10.14 -16.70 -18.67
C ASN A 624 -9.75 -17.54 -17.44
N ASP A 625 -8.93 -16.99 -16.55
CA ASP A 625 -8.39 -17.62 -15.35
C ASP A 625 -8.78 -16.87 -14.06
N VAL A 626 -9.91 -16.16 -14.10
CA VAL A 626 -10.55 -15.62 -12.89
C VAL A 626 -11.51 -16.62 -12.27
N GLU A 627 -11.76 -16.49 -10.97
CA GLU A 627 -12.84 -17.19 -10.29
C GLU A 627 -13.60 -16.25 -9.36
N VAL A 628 -14.93 -16.21 -9.52
CA VAL A 628 -15.80 -15.42 -8.64
C VAL A 628 -15.79 -16.00 -7.22
N ILE A 629 -15.54 -15.14 -6.22
CA ILE A 629 -15.63 -15.49 -4.80
C ILE A 629 -16.69 -14.68 -4.05
N ASN A 630 -16.99 -13.47 -4.50
CA ASN A 630 -18.08 -12.66 -3.99
C ASN A 630 -19.26 -12.65 -4.99
N PRO A 631 -20.46 -13.16 -4.63
CA PRO A 631 -21.62 -13.19 -5.51
C PRO A 631 -22.07 -11.83 -6.07
N ASP A 632 -21.86 -10.76 -5.31
CA ASP A 632 -22.30 -9.40 -5.65
C ASP A 632 -21.27 -8.60 -6.46
N TRP A 633 -20.15 -9.22 -6.86
CA TRP A 633 -19.04 -8.54 -7.57
C TRP A 633 -19.53 -7.73 -8.77
N LEU A 634 -20.35 -8.34 -9.63
CA LEU A 634 -20.82 -7.71 -10.86
C LEU A 634 -21.85 -6.61 -10.56
N THR A 635 -22.72 -6.82 -9.57
CA THR A 635 -23.68 -5.82 -9.11
C THR A 635 -22.94 -4.57 -8.58
N GLU A 636 -21.94 -4.77 -7.72
CA GLU A 636 -21.09 -3.69 -7.20
C GLU A 636 -20.42 -2.93 -8.35
N MET A 637 -19.70 -3.62 -9.24
CA MET A 637 -18.96 -2.97 -10.31
C MET A 637 -19.89 -2.24 -11.29
N VAL A 638 -21.06 -2.81 -11.62
CA VAL A 638 -22.06 -2.15 -12.48
C VAL A 638 -22.60 -0.88 -11.82
N SER A 639 -22.92 -0.93 -10.51
CA SER A 639 -23.43 0.25 -9.80
C SER A 639 -22.46 1.44 -9.86
N GLN A 640 -21.16 1.17 -9.77
CA GLN A 640 -20.12 2.19 -9.89
C GLN A 640 -19.91 2.64 -11.35
N CYS A 641 -19.91 1.69 -12.29
CA CYS A 641 -19.66 1.94 -13.70
C CYS A 641 -20.74 2.83 -14.35
N LEU A 642 -21.96 2.84 -13.79
CA LEU A 642 -23.06 3.68 -14.29
C LEU A 642 -22.98 5.15 -13.85
N ARG A 643 -22.07 5.49 -12.94
CA ARG A 643 -21.86 6.89 -12.54
C ARG A 643 -21.26 7.69 -13.69
N PRO A 644 -21.86 8.83 -14.10
CA PRO A 644 -21.42 9.57 -15.29
C PRO A 644 -19.93 9.94 -15.29
N GLU A 645 -19.39 10.28 -14.12
CA GLU A 645 -18.01 10.71 -13.93
C GLU A 645 -16.98 9.57 -13.85
N ILE A 646 -17.44 8.31 -13.80
CA ILE A 646 -16.58 7.12 -13.73
C ILE A 646 -16.37 6.54 -15.12
N GLY A 647 -15.14 6.11 -15.42
CA GLY A 647 -14.75 5.46 -16.66
C GLY A 647 -14.54 3.96 -16.48
N CYS A 648 -13.36 3.57 -15.98
CA CYS A 648 -13.04 2.17 -15.66
C CYS A 648 -13.36 1.84 -14.20
N VAL A 649 -13.86 0.63 -13.94
CA VAL A 649 -14.05 0.07 -12.58
C VAL A 649 -13.29 -1.25 -12.46
N GLY A 650 -12.36 -1.34 -11.51
CA GLY A 650 -11.56 -2.54 -11.23
C GLY A 650 -12.01 -3.28 -9.96
N ALA A 651 -11.85 -4.60 -9.98
CA ALA A 651 -12.10 -5.48 -8.84
C ALA A 651 -10.86 -5.67 -7.94
N LYS A 652 -11.05 -6.13 -6.71
CA LYS A 652 -9.98 -6.65 -5.85
C LYS A 652 -9.66 -8.09 -6.27
N LEU A 653 -8.40 -8.34 -6.64
CA LEU A 653 -7.96 -9.67 -7.10
C LEU A 653 -6.98 -10.29 -6.11
N TYR A 654 -7.12 -11.61 -5.94
CA TYR A 654 -6.27 -12.42 -5.08
C TYR A 654 -5.52 -13.49 -5.88
N TYR A 655 -4.32 -13.80 -5.41
CA TYR A 655 -3.66 -15.06 -5.71
C TYR A 655 -4.38 -16.24 -5.04
N SER A 656 -4.10 -17.46 -5.49
CA SER A 656 -4.70 -18.69 -4.94
C SER A 656 -4.34 -18.97 -3.47
N ASN A 657 -3.39 -18.23 -2.90
CA ASN A 657 -2.95 -18.34 -1.51
C ASN A 657 -3.55 -17.25 -0.60
N ASP A 658 -4.66 -16.62 -1.02
CA ASP A 658 -5.32 -15.53 -0.28
C ASP A 658 -4.43 -14.31 0.00
N THR A 659 -3.45 -14.06 -0.87
CA THR A 659 -2.71 -12.80 -0.87
C THR A 659 -3.22 -11.87 -1.97
N VAL A 660 -3.20 -10.57 -1.72
CA VAL A 660 -3.63 -9.53 -2.67
C VAL A 660 -2.72 -9.57 -3.89
N GLN A 661 -3.33 -9.60 -5.07
CA GLN A 661 -2.66 -9.43 -6.35
C GLN A 661 -2.94 -8.05 -6.95
N HIS A 662 -4.13 -7.50 -6.72
CA HIS A 662 -4.51 -6.19 -7.24
C HIS A 662 -5.37 -5.41 -6.24
N GLY A 663 -4.75 -4.40 -5.61
CA GLY A 663 -5.42 -3.33 -4.87
C GLY A 663 -5.68 -2.06 -5.70
N GLY A 664 -5.41 -2.11 -7.02
CA GLY A 664 -5.23 -0.91 -7.85
C GLY A 664 -3.86 -0.85 -8.54
N VAL A 665 -3.71 -0.04 -9.60
CA VAL A 665 -2.39 0.23 -10.22
C VAL A 665 -1.91 1.63 -9.87
N ILE A 666 -0.68 1.71 -9.35
CA ILE A 666 0.06 2.95 -9.10
C ILE A 666 1.05 3.17 -10.24
N LEU A 667 1.06 4.36 -10.83
CA LEU A 667 1.97 4.68 -11.92
C LEU A 667 3.41 4.89 -11.42
N GLY A 668 4.37 4.61 -12.28
CA GLY A 668 5.80 4.80 -12.02
C GLY A 668 6.46 3.63 -11.30
N ILE A 669 5.71 2.82 -10.53
CA ILE A 669 6.26 1.61 -9.89
C ILE A 669 6.78 0.64 -10.94
N GLY A 670 7.99 0.11 -10.73
CA GLY A 670 8.66 -0.77 -11.69
C GLY A 670 8.93 -0.12 -13.06
N GLY A 671 8.91 1.21 -13.11
CA GLY A 671 9.17 1.99 -14.31
C GLY A 671 7.94 2.27 -15.18
N VAL A 672 6.76 1.71 -14.94
CA VAL A 672 5.53 2.09 -15.68
C VAL A 672 4.32 2.06 -14.76
N GLY A 673 4.04 0.92 -14.14
CA GLY A 673 2.99 0.81 -13.14
C GLY A 673 3.05 -0.53 -12.41
N GLY A 674 2.67 -0.52 -11.14
CA GLY A 674 2.70 -1.66 -10.25
C GLY A 674 1.40 -1.82 -9.48
N HIS A 675 1.11 -3.05 -9.04
CA HIS A 675 -0.14 -3.37 -8.34
C HIS A 675 0.00 -3.06 -6.85
N SER A 676 -0.74 -2.07 -6.35
CA SER A 676 -0.73 -1.70 -4.93
C SER A 676 -1.02 -2.87 -3.98
N HIS A 677 -0.29 -2.88 -2.86
CA HIS A 677 -0.33 -3.84 -1.75
C HIS A 677 -0.21 -5.30 -2.18
N LYS A 678 0.53 -5.55 -3.26
CA LYS A 678 0.80 -6.91 -3.73
C LYS A 678 1.36 -7.75 -2.59
N HIS A 679 0.90 -9.00 -2.51
CA HIS A 679 1.24 -10.00 -1.48
C HIS A 679 0.73 -9.73 -0.06
N PHE A 680 -0.02 -8.64 0.17
CA PHE A 680 -0.64 -8.42 1.47
C PHE A 680 -1.67 -9.51 1.77
N PRO A 681 -1.84 -9.96 3.03
CA PRO A 681 -2.89 -10.91 3.37
C PRO A 681 -4.28 -10.40 3.02
N ARG A 682 -5.21 -11.30 2.67
CA ARG A 682 -6.56 -10.97 2.18
C ARG A 682 -7.34 -9.96 3.01
N HIS A 683 -7.25 -10.08 4.34
CA HIS A 683 -7.96 -9.23 5.31
C HIS A 683 -7.12 -8.06 5.83
N HIS A 684 -5.90 -7.87 5.33
CA HIS A 684 -5.08 -6.74 5.74
C HIS A 684 -5.72 -5.42 5.26
N PRO A 685 -5.90 -4.42 6.14
CA PRO A 685 -6.55 -3.16 5.78
C PRO A 685 -5.71 -2.31 4.80
N GLY A 686 -4.39 -2.53 4.78
CA GLY A 686 -3.45 -1.83 3.91
C GLY A 686 -3.11 -0.44 4.45
N TYR A 687 -2.35 0.31 3.66
CA TYR A 687 -1.92 1.68 4.00
C TYR A 687 -3.14 2.56 4.29
N PHE A 688 -3.26 3.06 5.52
CA PHE A 688 -4.41 3.86 5.98
C PHE A 688 -5.77 3.26 5.59
N SER A 689 -5.91 1.93 5.68
CA SER A 689 -7.13 1.18 5.31
C SER A 689 -7.50 1.18 3.83
N ARG A 690 -6.63 1.65 2.92
CA ARG A 690 -6.95 1.74 1.48
C ARG A 690 -7.37 0.42 0.82
N LEU A 691 -6.98 -0.76 1.32
CA LEU A 691 -7.41 -2.05 0.76
C LEU A 691 -8.87 -2.43 1.09
N VAL A 692 -9.54 -1.64 1.92
CA VAL A 692 -10.95 -1.84 2.29
C VAL A 692 -11.81 -0.62 1.97
N LEU A 693 -11.28 0.33 1.18
CA LEU A 693 -11.96 1.56 0.79
C LEU A 693 -12.09 1.68 -0.73
N THR A 694 -13.30 2.02 -1.19
CA THR A 694 -13.53 2.41 -2.58
C THR A 694 -12.76 3.70 -2.86
N GLN A 695 -12.02 3.76 -3.96
CA GLN A 695 -11.16 4.92 -4.25
C GLN A 695 -10.95 5.11 -5.75
N SER A 696 -10.72 6.37 -6.15
CA SER A 696 -10.20 6.67 -7.47
C SER A 696 -8.71 6.30 -7.55
N LEU A 697 -8.29 5.78 -8.69
CA LEU A 697 -6.90 5.45 -9.01
C LEU A 697 -6.56 5.87 -10.43
N SER A 698 -5.27 5.88 -10.74
CA SER A 698 -4.80 6.21 -12.08
C SER A 698 -5.16 5.11 -13.07
N ALA A 699 -4.99 3.85 -12.67
CA ALA A 699 -5.35 2.70 -13.48
C ALA A 699 -5.81 1.51 -12.63
N VAL A 700 -6.53 0.60 -13.29
CA VAL A 700 -6.96 -0.71 -12.79
C VAL A 700 -6.67 -1.75 -13.85
N THR A 701 -6.54 -3.03 -13.47
CA THR A 701 -6.13 -4.06 -14.42
C THR A 701 -7.30 -4.60 -15.26
N ALA A 702 -7.04 -4.92 -16.52
CA ALA A 702 -8.01 -5.58 -17.41
C ALA A 702 -8.23 -7.08 -17.10
N ALA A 703 -7.59 -7.65 -16.07
CA ALA A 703 -7.95 -8.99 -15.60
C ALA A 703 -9.41 -9.07 -15.13
N CYS A 704 -9.95 -7.98 -14.58
CA CYS A 704 -11.39 -7.77 -14.36
C CYS A 704 -11.70 -6.27 -14.29
N LEU A 705 -12.20 -5.71 -15.40
CA LEU A 705 -12.48 -4.28 -15.57
C LEU A 705 -13.84 -4.07 -16.24
N LEU A 706 -14.71 -3.23 -15.67
CA LEU A 706 -15.93 -2.75 -16.32
C LEU A 706 -15.82 -1.32 -16.83
N ILE A 707 -16.44 -1.04 -17.97
CA ILE A 707 -16.54 0.30 -18.56
C ILE A 707 -17.81 0.44 -19.40
N ARG A 708 -18.40 1.63 -19.44
CA ARG A 708 -19.51 1.93 -20.36
C ARG A 708 -19.02 1.85 -21.81
N LYS A 709 -19.78 1.20 -22.67
CA LYS A 709 -19.42 1.01 -24.09
C LYS A 709 -19.16 2.34 -24.81
N GLU A 710 -19.96 3.36 -24.52
CA GLU A 710 -19.77 4.71 -25.07
C GLU A 710 -18.40 5.32 -24.72
N VAL A 711 -17.87 5.05 -23.51
CA VAL A 711 -16.57 5.55 -23.07
C VAL A 711 -15.44 4.72 -23.68
N PHE A 712 -15.62 3.39 -23.78
CA PHE A 712 -14.69 2.51 -24.50
C PHE A 712 -14.52 2.96 -25.95
N ASP A 713 -15.63 3.25 -26.64
CA ASP A 713 -15.63 3.72 -28.04
C ASP A 713 -15.06 5.13 -28.16
N LEU A 714 -15.36 6.03 -27.21
CA LEU A 714 -14.84 7.41 -27.18
C LEU A 714 -13.30 7.46 -27.20
N VAL A 715 -12.65 6.57 -26.45
CA VAL A 715 -11.18 6.50 -26.38
C VAL A 715 -10.55 5.52 -27.39
N SER A 716 -11.36 5.02 -28.33
CA SER A 716 -10.96 4.07 -29.38
C SER A 716 -10.41 2.73 -28.84
N GLY A 717 -10.93 2.25 -27.71
CA GLY A 717 -10.58 0.95 -27.14
C GLY A 717 -9.11 0.82 -26.69
N LEU A 718 -8.60 -0.41 -26.68
CA LEU A 718 -7.20 -0.73 -26.32
C LEU A 718 -6.25 -0.47 -27.49
N ASP A 719 -5.00 -0.07 -27.23
CA ASP A 719 -3.98 0.16 -28.27
C ASP A 719 -3.45 -1.17 -28.82
N GLU A 720 -4.02 -1.62 -29.94
CA GLU A 720 -3.64 -2.88 -30.59
C GLU A 720 -2.36 -2.81 -31.44
N GLU A 721 -1.83 -1.61 -31.69
CA GLU A 721 -0.62 -1.41 -32.50
C GLU A 721 0.63 -1.50 -31.63
N ASN A 722 0.65 -0.75 -30.52
CA ASN A 722 1.84 -0.53 -29.70
C ASN A 722 1.85 -1.38 -28.42
N LEU A 723 0.69 -1.77 -27.89
CA LEU A 723 0.56 -2.45 -26.59
C LEU A 723 -0.23 -3.74 -26.74
N LYS A 724 0.44 -4.81 -27.18
CA LYS A 724 -0.21 -6.09 -27.51
C LYS A 724 -0.43 -6.97 -26.30
N VAL A 725 0.42 -6.87 -25.28
CA VAL A 725 0.40 -7.78 -24.12
C VAL A 725 0.54 -7.07 -22.79
N ALA A 726 1.55 -6.22 -22.59
CA ALA A 726 1.75 -5.49 -21.33
C ALA A 726 1.21 -4.05 -21.41
N PHE A 727 0.82 -3.51 -20.24
CA PHE A 727 0.43 -2.11 -20.02
C PHE A 727 -0.74 -1.57 -20.86
N ASN A 728 -1.43 -2.42 -21.63
CA ASN A 728 -2.58 -2.03 -22.44
C ASN A 728 -3.72 -1.48 -21.58
N ASP A 729 -3.92 -2.03 -20.39
CA ASP A 729 -4.90 -1.61 -19.40
C ASP A 729 -4.50 -0.28 -18.73
N VAL A 730 -3.21 -0.09 -18.45
CA VAL A 730 -2.67 1.19 -17.95
C VAL A 730 -2.85 2.30 -18.99
N ASP A 731 -2.43 2.11 -20.24
CA ASP A 731 -2.67 3.09 -21.33
C ASP A 731 -4.16 3.39 -21.49
N PHE A 732 -5.00 2.35 -21.48
CA PHE A 732 -6.44 2.52 -21.61
C PHE A 732 -7.04 3.36 -20.49
N CYS A 733 -6.69 3.08 -19.24
CA CYS A 733 -7.10 3.87 -18.09
C CYS A 733 -6.62 5.33 -18.19
N LEU A 734 -5.40 5.58 -18.67
CA LEU A 734 -4.87 6.93 -18.87
C LEU A 734 -5.61 7.69 -19.98
N LYS A 735 -5.95 7.05 -21.10
CA LYS A 735 -6.79 7.65 -22.15
C LYS A 735 -8.19 7.99 -21.63
N VAL A 736 -8.78 7.11 -20.82
CA VAL A 736 -10.09 7.35 -20.17
C VAL A 736 -10.01 8.55 -19.23
N ARG A 737 -8.89 8.70 -18.49
CA ARG A 737 -8.66 9.87 -17.64
C ARG A 737 -8.47 11.16 -18.42
N GLU A 738 -7.70 11.13 -19.51
CA GLU A 738 -7.50 12.27 -20.41
C GLU A 738 -8.84 12.74 -21.03
N ALA A 739 -9.78 11.81 -21.25
CA ALA A 739 -11.14 12.12 -21.69
C ALA A 739 -12.06 12.71 -20.60
N GLY A 740 -11.55 12.93 -19.39
CA GLY A 740 -12.26 13.59 -18.28
C GLY A 740 -12.98 12.65 -17.31
N TYR A 741 -12.77 11.34 -17.40
CA TYR A 741 -13.37 10.36 -16.47
C TYR A 741 -12.40 9.97 -15.35
N ARG A 742 -12.95 9.42 -14.26
CA ARG A 742 -12.15 8.87 -13.16
C ARG A 742 -12.17 7.35 -13.20
N ASN A 743 -11.03 6.72 -13.01
CA ASN A 743 -10.96 5.27 -12.84
C ASN A 743 -11.12 4.94 -11.36
N LEU A 744 -11.87 3.89 -11.07
CA LEU A 744 -12.28 3.50 -9.74
C LEU A 744 -11.85 2.07 -9.45
N TRP A 745 -11.42 1.82 -8.22
CA TRP A 745 -11.24 0.48 -7.69
C TRP A 745 -12.17 0.27 -6.49
N THR A 746 -12.80 -0.91 -6.41
CA THR A 746 -13.71 -1.26 -5.31
C THR A 746 -13.25 -2.54 -4.59
N PRO A 747 -13.14 -2.51 -3.25
CA PRO A 747 -12.80 -3.69 -2.46
C PRO A 747 -13.98 -4.68 -2.35
N TYR A 748 -15.18 -4.27 -2.78
CA TYR A 748 -16.42 -5.04 -2.63
C TYR A 748 -16.72 -5.96 -3.83
N ALA A 749 -15.83 -6.00 -4.82
CA ALA A 749 -15.84 -6.97 -5.91
C ALA A 749 -14.57 -7.81 -5.82
N GLU A 750 -14.71 -9.04 -5.35
CA GLU A 750 -13.58 -9.94 -5.06
C GLU A 750 -13.59 -11.15 -6.01
N LEU A 751 -12.43 -11.43 -6.62
CA LEU A 751 -12.18 -12.61 -7.47
C LEU A 751 -10.79 -13.19 -7.19
N TYR A 752 -10.60 -14.49 -7.37
CA TYR A 752 -9.25 -15.04 -7.59
C TYR A 752 -8.85 -14.78 -9.04
N HIS A 753 -7.55 -14.58 -9.27
CA HIS A 753 -6.97 -14.56 -10.61
C HIS A 753 -5.68 -15.41 -10.59
N TYR A 754 -5.73 -16.54 -11.28
CA TYR A 754 -4.70 -17.59 -11.17
C TYR A 754 -3.41 -17.30 -11.97
N GLU A 755 -3.25 -16.07 -12.49
CA GLU A 755 -2.11 -15.42 -13.16
C GLU A 755 -1.04 -16.29 -13.84
N SER A 756 -0.72 -15.96 -15.10
CA SER A 756 0.44 -16.48 -15.86
C SER A 756 0.46 -17.99 -16.10
N ILE A 757 -0.58 -18.72 -15.70
CA ILE A 757 -0.72 -20.14 -16.05
C ILE A 757 -0.76 -20.26 -17.59
N SER A 758 -1.56 -19.45 -18.30
CA SER A 758 -1.72 -19.51 -19.76
C SER A 758 -0.55 -18.89 -20.56
N ARG A 759 0.08 -17.81 -20.06
CA ARG A 759 1.08 -17.00 -20.78
C ARG A 759 2.51 -17.55 -20.74
N GLY A 760 2.89 -18.27 -19.66
CA GLY A 760 4.29 -18.66 -19.40
C GLY A 760 5.19 -17.47 -19.04
N ALA A 761 6.48 -17.72 -18.75
CA ALA A 761 7.45 -16.69 -18.38
C ALA A 761 7.81 -15.75 -19.56
N GLU A 762 8.29 -14.55 -19.26
CA GLU A 762 8.87 -13.59 -20.22
C GLU A 762 10.34 -13.91 -20.51
N ASP A 763 10.60 -15.10 -21.04
CA ASP A 763 11.93 -15.71 -21.12
C ASP A 763 12.53 -15.79 -22.54
N SER A 764 11.72 -15.61 -23.59
CA SER A 764 12.21 -15.63 -24.98
C SER A 764 12.73 -14.25 -25.42
N PRO A 765 13.76 -14.20 -26.30
CA PRO A 765 14.27 -12.93 -26.83
C PRO A 765 13.20 -12.04 -27.47
N GLU A 766 12.22 -12.64 -28.15
CA GLU A 766 11.10 -11.93 -28.78
C GLU A 766 10.15 -11.32 -27.75
N LYS A 767 9.87 -12.05 -26.66
CA LYS A 767 9.03 -11.59 -25.55
C LYS A 767 9.68 -10.43 -24.80
N ILE A 768 10.97 -10.55 -24.49
CA ILE A 768 11.77 -9.49 -23.87
C ILE A 768 11.82 -8.25 -24.76
N ALA A 769 12.10 -8.41 -26.06
CA ALA A 769 12.15 -7.29 -27.01
C ALA A 769 10.79 -6.58 -27.15
N ARG A 770 9.69 -7.35 -27.18
CA ARG A 770 8.33 -6.79 -27.16
C ARG A 770 8.06 -6.02 -25.87
N PHE A 771 8.36 -6.61 -24.70
CA PHE A 771 8.15 -5.95 -23.41
C PHE A 771 8.94 -4.64 -23.31
N ALA A 772 10.20 -4.64 -23.73
CA ALA A 772 11.02 -3.43 -23.77
C ALA A 772 10.43 -2.35 -24.71
N HIS A 773 9.87 -2.76 -25.86
CA HIS A 773 9.18 -1.84 -26.77
C HIS A 773 7.92 -1.23 -26.12
N GLU A 774 7.09 -2.04 -25.47
CA GLU A 774 5.87 -1.60 -24.77
C GLU A 774 6.20 -0.63 -23.61
N VAL A 775 7.24 -0.93 -22.82
CA VAL A 775 7.76 -0.01 -21.78
C VAL A 775 8.21 1.32 -22.39
N ASN A 776 9.00 1.29 -23.46
CA ASN A 776 9.50 2.50 -24.10
C ASN A 776 8.36 3.35 -24.69
N PHE A 777 7.33 2.71 -25.26
CA PHE A 777 6.14 3.40 -25.73
C PHE A 777 5.41 4.12 -24.57
N MET A 778 5.16 3.41 -23.47
CA MET A 778 4.52 4.00 -22.28
C MET A 778 5.30 5.19 -21.75
N ARG A 779 6.63 5.08 -21.65
CA ARG A 779 7.49 6.20 -21.21
C ARG A 779 7.48 7.36 -22.17
N THR A 780 7.47 7.10 -23.48
CA THR A 780 7.44 8.15 -24.50
C THR A 780 6.11 8.90 -24.50
N LYS A 781 4.99 8.18 -24.35
CA LYS A 781 3.64 8.74 -24.42
C LYS A 781 3.18 9.39 -23.11
N TRP A 782 3.40 8.71 -21.98
CA TRP A 782 2.83 9.05 -20.68
C TRP A 782 3.86 9.46 -19.63
N GLY A 783 5.13 9.66 -19.97
CA GLY A 783 6.22 9.84 -19.00
C GLY A 783 5.92 10.84 -17.88
N LYS A 784 5.31 11.99 -18.20
CA LYS A 784 4.90 12.99 -17.21
C LYS A 784 3.88 12.47 -16.18
N ASP A 785 2.88 11.73 -16.65
CA ASP A 785 1.86 11.11 -15.79
C ASP A 785 2.44 9.95 -14.98
N LEU A 786 3.36 9.17 -15.57
CA LEU A 786 4.04 8.08 -14.88
C LEU A 786 4.93 8.58 -13.74
N ASP A 787 5.50 9.76 -13.90
CA ASP A 787 6.36 10.37 -12.88
C ASP A 787 5.57 11.06 -11.76
N ASN A 788 4.28 11.34 -11.96
CA ASN A 788 3.44 12.02 -10.97
C ASN A 788 2.01 11.47 -10.96
N ASP A 789 1.81 10.36 -10.25
CA ASP A 789 0.50 9.77 -10.04
C ASP A 789 -0.31 10.62 -9.02
N PRO A 790 -1.45 11.22 -9.39
CA PRO A 790 -2.23 12.04 -8.46
C PRO A 790 -2.81 11.26 -7.27
N PHE A 791 -2.91 9.93 -7.35
CA PHE A 791 -3.49 9.08 -6.32
C PHE A 791 -2.44 8.41 -5.42
N TYR A 792 -1.16 8.77 -5.59
CA TYR A 792 -0.01 8.29 -4.83
C TYR A 792 0.88 9.46 -4.41
N SER A 793 1.32 9.49 -3.16
CA SER A 793 2.16 10.61 -2.69
C SER A 793 3.58 10.50 -3.25
N ASN A 794 4.17 11.65 -3.59
CA ASN A 794 5.58 11.72 -3.98
C ASN A 794 6.55 11.46 -2.82
N ASN A 795 6.04 11.44 -1.58
CA ASN A 795 6.80 11.07 -0.38
C ASN A 795 6.88 9.55 -0.20
N LEU A 796 6.21 8.74 -1.04
CA LEU A 796 6.23 7.28 -0.99
C LEU A 796 7.15 6.71 -2.07
N THR A 797 7.75 5.55 -1.80
CA THR A 797 8.67 4.87 -2.74
C THR A 797 7.93 4.40 -3.99
N LYS A 798 8.65 4.40 -5.11
CA LYS A 798 8.20 3.78 -6.37
C LYS A 798 8.91 2.45 -6.65
N ASP A 799 9.75 1.99 -5.72
CA ASP A 799 10.52 0.75 -5.89
C ASP A 799 9.74 -0.48 -5.39
N ARG A 800 8.70 -0.27 -4.56
CA ARG A 800 7.93 -1.31 -3.89
C ARG A 800 6.44 -1.04 -3.96
N GLU A 801 5.62 -2.09 -3.91
CA GLU A 801 4.16 -2.00 -3.95
C GLU A 801 3.47 -1.81 -2.58
N ASP A 802 4.22 -1.59 -1.50
CA ASP A 802 3.75 -1.69 -0.11
C ASP A 802 3.37 -0.34 0.54
N PHE A 803 3.49 0.77 -0.18
CA PHE A 803 3.35 2.14 0.35
C PHE A 803 4.39 2.48 1.42
N SER A 804 5.60 1.91 1.34
CA SER A 804 6.73 2.42 2.11
C SER A 804 7.21 3.78 1.56
N PHE A 805 8.09 4.45 2.28
CA PHE A 805 8.71 5.71 1.87
C PHE A 805 10.24 5.65 1.95
#